data_AF-A0A098E6T8-F1
#
_entry.id   AF-A0A098E6T8-F1
#
_cell.length_a   1.000
_cell.length_b   1.000
_cell.length_c   1.000
_cell.angle_alpha   90.00
_cell.angle_beta   90.00
_cell.angle_gamma   90.00
#
_symmetry.space_group_name_H-M   'P 1'
#
loop_
_entity.id
_entity.type
_entity.pdbx_description
1 polymer ?
#
loop_
_entity_poly.entity_id
_entity_poly.type
_entity_poly.pdbx_seq_one_letter_code
_entity_poly.pdbx_strand_id
1 'polypeptide(L)'
;MFQPAMMHELEVVVHNRYKNKVIKALHQKGITQIEFLSDNEISEINKKFELDLKRGVPFECEVDMSKNLLEIYRIIGILSRFETKKATFLEEMLGVEKIEKKKTERLNFREVIKRAEDVSKIKDGENGVIALANKIEKKSAELSELKKEIEEISVISNVLGNFDLSTLGKGLYYTMLISVFEGDEVFNNLESMYANGEISYVRRYEIERTKKKVTYAATIVIPNENANSVIQKISGNARILKEPKKYTVTEYVKILSEKTGAIEKEINDLNAAIKKFFDENYEELLICRELLEIEKERYEIFVNGCSTEKTTYFKAYVPAQLSGKIKELIEEKSEGACIVKINEDIKNAPTMMQNPGVIKKFEFLTSIYGLPKYNHIDPSIVVAPVAALLIGLMIADACYGVILFGIAMMLRKKYGFYSEGLKNFMSFVAICAVVAIGVGIINGEYFGNLGHILWVAFIDSHAENLPLQFFHPAGHDLKLYLQIAIGFGVIHIWSGTVLGLYDAMRRKERKEALYKYVSWCLFGLGMIIIFYGAFGKVFGFPFVPFTDTIFTYAALVLMIVGLVIALKHDPILSIIEAIDYFAFILSYARIMALVVAAGAVATAFNQLAGMAWGVAFGIFAILIFIIGQTLHFLLGVLSAFVQALRLLYVEHFSRYYDGGGYEFKPFEEKRKYTYVEE
;
A
#
# COMPACT_ATOMS: atom_id res chain seq x y z
N MET A 1 -25.06 -10.61 -15.02
CA MET A 1 -24.22 -9.42 -15.29
C MET A 1 -24.08 -8.56 -14.04
N PHE A 2 -25.15 -8.26 -13.30
CA PHE A 2 -25.09 -7.67 -11.95
C PHE A 2 -24.70 -8.67 -10.85
N GLN A 3 -24.06 -9.78 -11.20
CA GLN A 3 -23.87 -10.92 -10.30
C GLN A 3 -22.43 -11.37 -10.37
N PRO A 4 -21.81 -11.67 -9.21
CA PRO A 4 -20.64 -12.50 -9.17
C PRO A 4 -20.88 -13.82 -9.90
N ALA A 5 -19.81 -14.44 -10.39
CA ALA A 5 -19.89 -15.76 -11.00
C ALA A 5 -20.46 -16.76 -9.98
N MET A 6 -21.43 -17.57 -10.41
CA MET A 6 -21.90 -18.71 -9.62
C MET A 6 -20.73 -19.68 -9.43
N MET A 7 -20.55 -20.16 -8.20
CA MET A 7 -19.51 -21.10 -7.82
C MET A 7 -20.10 -22.48 -7.57
N HIS A 8 -19.36 -23.51 -7.96
CA HIS A 8 -19.60 -24.89 -7.54
C HIS A 8 -18.46 -25.33 -6.62
N GLU A 9 -18.80 -26.10 -5.59
CA GLU A 9 -17.84 -26.74 -4.69
C GLU A 9 -17.58 -28.14 -5.24
N LEU A 10 -16.31 -28.44 -5.49
CA LEU A 10 -15.84 -29.74 -5.90
C LEU A 10 -15.23 -30.44 -4.69
N GLU A 11 -15.84 -31.55 -4.28
CA GLU A 11 -15.22 -32.47 -3.34
C GLU A 11 -14.44 -33.50 -4.14
N VAL A 12 -13.10 -33.49 -4.00
CA VAL A 12 -12.20 -34.28 -4.82
C VAL A 12 -11.45 -35.29 -3.95
N VAL A 13 -11.58 -36.57 -4.29
CA VAL A 13 -10.78 -37.67 -3.74
C VAL A 13 -9.92 -38.25 -4.85
N VAL A 14 -8.61 -38.25 -4.67
CA VAL A 14 -7.64 -38.76 -5.68
C VAL A 14 -6.68 -39.74 -5.02
N HIS A 15 -6.29 -40.79 -5.74
CA HIS A 15 -5.27 -41.72 -5.25
C HIS A 15 -3.90 -41.03 -5.13
N ASN A 16 -3.15 -41.32 -4.06
CA ASN A 16 -1.85 -40.71 -3.71
C ASN A 16 -0.78 -40.81 -4.83
N ARG A 17 -0.96 -41.71 -5.81
CA ARG A 17 -0.06 -41.90 -6.96
C ARG A 17 -0.20 -40.78 -8.00
N TYR A 18 -1.40 -40.22 -8.13
CA TYR A 18 -1.73 -39.24 -9.16
C TYR A 18 -1.89 -37.82 -8.64
N LYS A 19 -1.86 -37.64 -7.30
CA LYS A 19 -2.07 -36.34 -6.64
C LYS A 19 -1.20 -35.21 -7.21
N ASN A 20 0.08 -35.47 -7.48
CA ASN A 20 1.01 -34.47 -8.03
C ASN A 20 0.64 -34.06 -9.47
N LYS A 21 0.20 -35.01 -10.30
CA LYS A 21 -0.23 -34.72 -11.69
C LYS A 21 -1.51 -33.87 -11.70
N VAL A 22 -2.46 -34.20 -10.83
CA VAL A 22 -3.74 -33.48 -10.72
C VAL A 22 -3.51 -32.05 -10.21
N ILE A 23 -2.80 -31.88 -9.09
CA ILE A 23 -2.52 -30.54 -8.55
C ILE A 23 -1.70 -29.68 -9.53
N LYS A 24 -0.72 -30.26 -10.23
CA LYS A 24 0.03 -29.54 -11.27
C LYS A 24 -0.88 -29.06 -12.41
N ALA A 25 -1.82 -29.90 -12.86
CA ALA A 25 -2.77 -29.53 -13.90
C ALA A 25 -3.77 -28.44 -13.44
N LEU A 26 -4.24 -28.53 -12.18
CA LEU A 26 -5.09 -27.48 -11.60
C LEU A 26 -4.35 -26.15 -11.47
N HIS A 27 -3.10 -26.17 -11.00
CA HIS A 27 -2.26 -24.97 -10.86
C HIS A 27 -2.03 -24.29 -12.20
N GLN A 28 -1.75 -25.07 -13.24
CA GLN A 28 -1.54 -24.57 -14.60
C GLN A 28 -2.78 -23.93 -15.21
N LYS A 29 -3.97 -24.45 -14.87
CA LYS A 29 -5.23 -23.89 -15.37
C LYS A 29 -5.65 -22.63 -14.64
N GLY A 30 -5.31 -22.47 -13.36
CA GLY A 30 -5.53 -21.21 -12.63
C GLY A 30 -6.99 -20.81 -12.44
N ILE A 31 -7.92 -21.78 -12.39
CA ILE A 31 -9.38 -21.51 -12.32
C ILE A 31 -10.06 -22.14 -11.11
N THR A 32 -9.29 -22.68 -10.17
CA THR A 32 -9.80 -23.36 -8.98
C THR A 32 -9.23 -22.73 -7.73
N GLN A 33 -10.05 -22.43 -6.72
CA GLN A 33 -9.55 -22.06 -5.40
C GLN A 33 -9.66 -23.27 -4.48
N ILE A 34 -8.55 -23.70 -3.87
CA ILE A 34 -8.55 -24.84 -2.96
C ILE A 34 -8.86 -24.36 -1.54
N GLU A 35 -9.80 -25.03 -0.89
CA GLU A 35 -10.17 -24.79 0.50
C GLU A 35 -9.79 -26.00 1.36
N PHE A 36 -9.18 -25.73 2.50
CA PHE A 36 -8.72 -26.74 3.45
C PHE A 36 -9.74 -26.91 4.58
N LEU A 37 -9.95 -28.16 4.99
CA LEU A 37 -10.79 -28.47 6.15
C LEU A 37 -10.12 -28.01 7.44
N SER A 38 -10.92 -27.54 8.38
CA SER A 38 -10.49 -27.24 9.75
C SER A 38 -10.30 -28.51 10.58
N ASP A 39 -9.49 -28.45 11.64
CA ASP A 39 -9.22 -29.63 12.49
C ASP A 39 -10.47 -30.19 13.15
N ASN A 40 -11.44 -29.33 13.45
CA ASN A 40 -12.74 -29.72 14.00
C ASN A 40 -13.54 -30.54 12.98
N GLU A 41 -13.60 -30.09 11.72
CA GLU A 41 -14.28 -30.81 10.64
C GLU A 41 -13.63 -32.16 10.36
N ILE A 42 -12.30 -32.23 10.39
CA ILE A 42 -11.56 -33.49 10.25
C ILE A 42 -11.93 -34.46 11.37
N SER A 43 -11.97 -33.98 12.62
CA SER A 43 -12.35 -34.80 13.78
C SER A 43 -13.80 -35.28 13.70
N GLU A 44 -14.73 -34.44 13.25
CA GLU A 44 -16.13 -34.82 13.04
C GLU A 44 -16.28 -35.87 11.94
N ILE A 45 -15.59 -35.71 10.80
CA ILE A 45 -15.61 -36.67 9.69
C ILE A 45 -15.03 -38.02 10.16
N ASN A 46 -13.90 -38.00 10.86
CA ASN A 46 -13.27 -39.21 11.40
C ASN A 46 -14.21 -39.95 12.37
N LYS A 47 -14.89 -39.23 13.27
CA LYS A 47 -15.86 -39.84 14.20
C LYS A 47 -17.09 -40.37 13.49
N LYS A 48 -17.58 -39.68 12.45
CA LYS A 48 -18.82 -40.02 11.75
C LYS A 48 -18.67 -41.21 10.81
N PHE A 49 -17.50 -41.35 10.18
CA PHE A 49 -17.26 -42.36 9.15
C PHE A 49 -16.20 -43.40 9.54
N GLU A 50 -15.70 -43.37 10.79
CA GLU A 50 -14.62 -44.24 11.27
C GLU A 50 -13.38 -44.20 10.36
N LEU A 51 -13.03 -43.00 9.90
CA LEU A 51 -11.87 -42.76 9.02
C LEU A 51 -10.65 -42.30 9.84
N ASP A 52 -9.46 -42.57 9.29
CA ASP A 52 -8.19 -42.04 9.79
C ASP A 52 -7.68 -40.93 8.85
N LEU A 53 -8.49 -39.89 8.63
CA LEU A 53 -8.03 -38.71 7.91
C LEU A 53 -7.07 -37.94 8.81
N LYS A 54 -5.86 -37.75 8.31
CA LYS A 54 -4.82 -36.95 8.95
C LYS A 54 -4.44 -35.80 8.03
N ARG A 55 -3.99 -34.68 8.60
CA ARG A 55 -3.28 -33.66 7.82
C ARG A 55 -2.03 -34.27 7.22
N GLY A 56 -1.66 -33.81 6.03
CA GLY A 56 -0.39 -34.20 5.43
C GLY A 56 0.78 -33.80 6.33
N VAL A 57 1.74 -34.70 6.47
CA VAL A 57 3.03 -34.37 7.08
C VAL A 57 3.93 -33.79 5.98
N PRO A 58 4.71 -32.73 6.25
CA PRO A 58 5.67 -32.21 5.29
C PRO A 58 6.60 -33.33 4.81
N PHE A 59 6.72 -33.49 3.49
CA PHE A 59 7.67 -34.44 2.90
C PHE A 59 9.11 -33.90 3.03
N GLU A 60 10.13 -34.76 3.06
CA GLU A 60 11.56 -34.35 3.02
C GLU A 60 11.81 -33.28 1.93
N CYS A 61 11.24 -33.51 0.75
CA CYS A 61 11.26 -32.60 -0.40
C CYS A 61 10.79 -31.16 -0.10
N GLU A 62 9.84 -30.97 0.80
CA GLU A 62 9.29 -29.65 1.14
C GLU A 62 10.14 -28.92 2.17
N VAL A 63 10.72 -29.67 3.10
CA VAL A 63 11.72 -29.15 4.03
C VAL A 63 12.94 -28.65 3.24
N ASP A 64 13.39 -29.44 2.27
CA ASP A 64 14.48 -29.06 1.36
C ASP A 64 14.14 -27.83 0.52
N MET A 65 12.92 -27.73 -0.02
CA MET A 65 12.46 -26.54 -0.74
C MET A 65 12.46 -25.31 0.16
N SER A 66 11.87 -25.39 1.35
CA SER A 66 11.80 -24.26 2.29
C SER A 66 13.19 -23.80 2.70
N LYS A 67 14.12 -24.73 2.89
CA LYS A 67 15.54 -24.45 3.16
C LYS A 67 16.19 -23.73 1.97
N ASN A 68 16.08 -24.27 0.76
CA ASN A 68 16.65 -23.66 -0.46
C ASN A 68 16.08 -22.25 -0.74
N LEU A 69 14.77 -22.08 -0.53
CA LEU A 69 14.08 -20.80 -0.73
C LEU A 69 14.55 -19.77 0.31
N LEU A 70 14.68 -20.14 1.59
CA LEU A 70 15.25 -19.28 2.63
C LEU A 70 16.68 -18.85 2.29
N GLU A 71 17.49 -19.76 1.75
CA GLU A 71 18.85 -19.45 1.33
C GLU A 71 18.89 -18.47 0.15
N ILE A 72 18.05 -18.68 -0.87
CA ILE A 72 17.93 -17.76 -2.01
C ILE A 72 17.47 -16.38 -1.54
N TYR A 73 16.50 -16.29 -0.62
CA TYR A 73 16.09 -15.01 -0.04
C TYR A 73 17.25 -14.31 0.67
N ARG A 74 18.07 -15.03 1.44
CA ARG A 74 19.25 -14.45 2.09
C ARG A 74 20.25 -13.91 1.07
N ILE A 75 20.53 -14.67 0.01
CA ILE A 75 21.44 -14.26 -1.06
C ILE A 75 20.91 -13.02 -1.78
N ILE A 76 19.63 -13.03 -2.20
CA ILE A 76 18.98 -11.88 -2.83
C ILE A 76 19.03 -10.66 -1.91
N GLY A 77 18.78 -10.83 -0.60
CA GLY A 77 18.86 -9.73 0.38
C GLY A 77 20.26 -9.14 0.57
N ILE A 78 21.33 -9.92 0.36
CA ILE A 78 22.71 -9.41 0.35
C ILE A 78 22.98 -8.67 -0.96
N LEU A 79 22.56 -9.26 -2.08
CA LEU A 79 22.80 -8.76 -3.43
C LEU A 79 22.00 -7.49 -3.75
N SER A 80 20.81 -7.33 -3.18
CA SER A 80 19.93 -6.16 -3.40
C SER A 80 20.57 -4.83 -2.99
N ARG A 81 21.62 -4.84 -2.15
CA ARG A 81 22.42 -3.65 -1.81
C ARG A 81 23.12 -3.02 -3.03
N PHE A 82 23.37 -3.81 -4.07
CA PHE A 82 23.97 -3.37 -5.33
C PHE A 82 22.96 -3.03 -6.42
N GLU A 83 21.65 -3.14 -6.12
CA GLU A 83 20.59 -2.84 -7.06
C GLU A 83 20.57 -1.33 -7.36
N THR A 84 21.11 -0.98 -8.52
CA THR A 84 21.24 0.41 -8.98
C THR A 84 19.94 1.00 -9.52
N LYS A 85 18.93 0.16 -9.76
CA LYS A 85 17.58 0.59 -10.17
C LYS A 85 16.82 1.13 -8.96
N LYS A 86 17.28 2.24 -8.37
CA LYS A 86 16.41 3.02 -7.47
C LYS A 86 15.22 3.48 -8.28
N ALA A 87 14.04 3.00 -7.91
CA ALA A 87 12.78 3.53 -8.40
C ALA A 87 12.84 5.06 -8.29
N THR A 88 12.45 5.76 -9.36
CA THR A 88 12.20 7.20 -9.28
C THR A 88 11.19 7.42 -8.14
N PHE A 89 11.21 8.56 -7.43
CA PHE A 89 10.23 8.85 -6.37
C PHE A 89 8.76 8.54 -6.79
N LEU A 90 8.42 8.83 -8.06
CA LEU A 90 7.13 8.48 -8.64
C LEU A 90 6.90 6.97 -8.80
N GLU A 91 7.91 6.19 -9.14
CA GLU A 91 7.84 4.74 -9.28
C GLU A 91 7.66 4.06 -7.90
N GLU A 92 8.33 4.58 -6.88
CA GLU A 92 8.19 4.13 -5.48
C GLU A 92 6.81 4.48 -4.92
N MET A 93 6.34 5.72 -5.11
CA MET A 93 4.98 6.13 -4.71
C MET A 93 3.88 5.33 -5.41
N LEU A 94 4.09 4.93 -6.67
CA LEU A 94 3.11 4.16 -7.45
C LEU A 94 3.25 2.64 -7.25
N GLY A 95 4.26 2.17 -6.52
CA GLY A 95 4.53 0.75 -6.30
C GLY A 95 4.80 -0.03 -7.59
N VAL A 96 5.49 0.59 -8.56
CA VAL A 96 5.71 0.00 -9.89
C VAL A 96 7.14 -0.52 -10.03
N GLU A 97 7.30 -1.84 -10.04
CA GLU A 97 8.55 -2.50 -10.39
C GLU A 97 8.62 -2.77 -11.90
N LYS A 98 9.68 -2.29 -12.56
CA LYS A 98 9.93 -2.61 -13.98
C LYS A 98 10.62 -3.96 -14.09
N ILE A 99 9.87 -4.98 -14.46
CA ILE A 99 10.38 -6.34 -14.65
C ILE A 99 10.28 -6.71 -16.13
N GLU A 100 11.41 -7.00 -16.76
CA GLU A 100 11.44 -7.62 -18.09
C GLU A 100 11.27 -9.14 -17.92
N LYS A 101 10.23 -9.72 -18.53
CA LYS A 101 9.98 -11.15 -18.41
C LYS A 101 10.88 -11.95 -19.34
N LYS A 102 11.53 -13.00 -18.84
CA LYS A 102 12.32 -13.94 -19.64
C LYS A 102 11.53 -15.21 -19.96
N LYS A 103 11.79 -15.77 -21.15
CA LYS A 103 11.21 -17.04 -21.57
C LYS A 103 11.84 -18.17 -20.76
N THR A 104 11.02 -19.05 -20.19
CA THR A 104 11.50 -20.27 -19.53
C THR A 104 10.67 -21.48 -19.93
N GLU A 105 11.32 -22.65 -19.97
CA GLU A 105 10.65 -23.93 -20.20
C GLU A 105 9.98 -24.45 -18.92
N ARG A 106 8.97 -25.31 -19.09
CA ARG A 106 8.27 -25.95 -17.96
C ARG A 106 9.16 -27.03 -17.34
N LEU A 107 10.00 -26.63 -16.39
CA LEU A 107 10.89 -27.56 -15.67
C LEU A 107 10.10 -28.51 -14.76
N ASN A 108 10.61 -29.72 -14.58
CA ASN A 108 10.11 -30.67 -13.59
C ASN A 108 10.64 -30.35 -12.19
N PHE A 109 9.94 -30.82 -11.15
CA PHE A 109 10.30 -30.62 -9.74
C PHE A 109 11.79 -30.87 -9.42
N ARG A 110 12.34 -32.00 -9.88
CA ARG A 110 13.76 -32.33 -9.67
C ARG A 110 14.70 -31.41 -10.44
N GLU A 111 14.26 -30.86 -11.58
CA GLU A 111 15.05 -29.92 -12.37
C GLU A 111 15.03 -28.52 -11.75
N VAL A 112 13.90 -28.11 -11.16
CA VAL A 112 13.80 -26.85 -10.38
C VAL A 112 14.69 -26.94 -9.15
N ILE A 113 14.65 -28.04 -8.41
CA ILE A 113 15.55 -28.26 -7.27
C ILE A 113 16.99 -28.34 -7.75
N LYS A 114 17.30 -29.10 -8.80
CA LYS A 114 18.67 -29.18 -9.31
C LYS A 114 19.18 -27.81 -9.77
N ARG A 115 18.34 -27.00 -10.43
CA ARG A 115 18.69 -25.63 -10.86
C ARG A 115 18.88 -24.69 -9.67
N ALA A 116 18.00 -24.78 -8.67
CA ALA A 116 18.13 -24.04 -7.42
C ALA A 116 19.36 -24.48 -6.62
N GLU A 117 19.65 -25.78 -6.60
CA GLU A 117 20.84 -26.37 -6.02
C GLU A 117 22.09 -26.02 -6.80
N ASP A 118 22.05 -25.92 -8.12
CA ASP A 118 23.21 -25.56 -8.95
C ASP A 118 23.53 -24.08 -8.74
N VAL A 119 22.51 -23.23 -8.63
CA VAL A 119 22.63 -21.82 -8.26
C VAL A 119 23.05 -21.66 -6.79
N SER A 120 22.57 -22.52 -5.89
CA SER A 120 22.98 -22.50 -4.48
C SER A 120 24.35 -23.12 -4.24
N LYS A 121 24.78 -24.13 -5.02
CA LYS A 121 26.10 -24.78 -5.03
C LYS A 121 27.23 -23.88 -5.52
N ILE A 122 26.89 -22.72 -6.09
CA ILE A 122 27.84 -21.59 -6.19
C ILE A 122 28.39 -21.22 -4.78
N LYS A 123 27.78 -21.73 -3.69
CA LYS A 123 28.23 -21.62 -2.30
C LYS A 123 29.41 -22.47 -1.84
N ASP A 124 29.71 -23.64 -2.37
CA ASP A 124 30.46 -24.66 -1.57
C ASP A 124 31.99 -24.43 -1.47
N GLY A 125 32.42 -23.19 -1.24
CA GLY A 125 33.80 -22.82 -0.92
C GLY A 125 33.93 -21.47 -0.20
N GLU A 126 35.17 -21.09 0.11
CA GLU A 126 35.52 -19.84 0.82
C GLU A 126 35.08 -18.53 0.12
N ASN A 127 34.55 -18.65 -1.11
CA ASN A 127 34.14 -17.57 -1.99
C ASN A 127 32.62 -17.44 -2.20
N GLY A 128 31.79 -18.21 -1.48
CA GLY A 128 30.33 -18.08 -1.57
C GLY A 128 29.83 -16.71 -1.08
N VAL A 129 28.75 -16.17 -1.67
CA VAL A 129 28.19 -14.83 -1.34
C VAL A 129 27.95 -14.64 0.15
N ILE A 130 27.43 -15.65 0.85
CA ILE A 130 27.21 -15.59 2.31
C ILE A 130 28.53 -15.55 3.09
N ALA A 131 29.54 -16.32 2.66
CA ALA A 131 30.85 -16.33 3.30
C ALA A 131 31.58 -14.99 3.08
N LEU A 132 31.50 -14.43 1.88
CA LEU A 132 32.03 -13.10 1.56
C LEU A 132 31.33 -12.01 2.36
N ALA A 133 30.00 -12.06 2.48
CA ALA A 133 29.24 -11.11 3.31
C ALA A 133 29.64 -11.19 4.78
N ASN A 134 29.79 -12.40 5.34
CA ASN A 134 30.25 -12.59 6.72
C ASN A 134 31.71 -12.11 6.91
N LYS A 135 32.59 -12.29 5.92
CA LYS A 135 33.96 -11.74 5.93
C LYS A 135 33.93 -10.22 5.96
N ILE A 136 33.06 -9.59 5.14
CA ILE A 136 32.87 -8.13 5.12
C ILE A 136 32.35 -7.65 6.49
N GLU A 137 31.36 -8.30 7.08
CA GLU A 137 30.85 -7.91 8.41
C GLU A 137 31.96 -7.95 9.47
N LYS A 138 32.74 -9.04 9.54
CA LYS A 138 33.88 -9.15 10.47
C LYS A 138 34.92 -8.05 10.26
N LYS A 139 35.33 -7.83 9.00
CA LYS A 139 36.31 -6.79 8.64
C LYS A 139 35.78 -5.38 8.89
N SER A 140 34.49 -5.15 8.69
CA SER A 140 33.85 -3.87 8.97
C SER A 140 33.76 -3.56 10.46
N ALA A 141 33.54 -4.58 11.30
CA ALA A 141 33.60 -4.46 12.75
C ALA A 141 35.02 -4.14 13.23
N GLU A 142 36.03 -4.87 12.73
CA GLU A 142 37.45 -4.60 13.00
C GLU A 142 37.85 -3.18 12.57
N LEU A 143 37.41 -2.74 11.39
CA LEU A 143 37.64 -1.38 10.90
C LEU A 143 36.98 -0.33 11.79
N SER A 144 35.75 -0.57 12.27
CA SER A 144 35.06 0.37 13.16
C SER A 144 35.78 0.50 14.50
N GLU A 145 36.31 -0.60 15.03
CA GLU A 145 37.10 -0.60 16.27
C GLU A 145 38.42 0.15 16.09
N LEU A 146 39.15 -0.12 15.00
CA LEU A 146 40.39 0.58 14.66
C LEU A 146 40.17 2.07 14.37
N LYS A 147 39.07 2.46 13.71
CA LYS A 147 38.74 3.88 13.48
C LYS A 147 38.44 4.61 14.79
N LYS A 148 37.74 3.97 15.71
CA LYS A 148 37.51 4.51 17.05
C LYS A 148 38.82 4.68 17.81
N GLU A 149 39.72 3.70 17.72
CA GLU A 149 41.06 3.80 18.32
C GLU A 149 41.90 4.91 17.68
N ILE A 150 41.85 5.09 16.35
CA ILE A 150 42.49 6.21 15.66
C ILE A 150 41.91 7.54 16.12
N GLU A 151 40.57 7.67 16.20
CA GLU A 151 39.92 8.90 16.66
C GLU A 151 40.39 9.24 18.08
N GLU A 152 40.39 8.26 18.99
CA GLU A 152 40.85 8.44 20.38
C GLU A 152 42.32 8.88 20.48
N ILE A 153 43.20 8.33 19.65
CA ILE A 153 44.63 8.62 19.71
C ILE A 153 45.00 9.87 18.90
N SER A 154 44.25 10.17 17.83
CA SER A 154 44.45 11.35 16.98
C SER A 154 44.21 12.66 17.75
N VAL A 155 43.22 12.66 18.65
CA VAL A 155 42.96 13.77 19.60
C VAL A 155 44.23 14.09 20.41
N ILE A 156 45.01 13.07 20.76
CA ILE A 156 46.23 13.21 21.56
C ILE A 156 47.45 13.55 20.70
N SER A 157 47.44 13.16 19.41
CA SER A 157 48.56 13.35 18.49
C SER A 157 48.98 14.81 18.29
N ASN A 158 48.03 15.75 18.34
CA ASN A 158 48.30 17.18 18.16
C ASN A 158 49.14 17.78 19.29
N VAL A 159 49.14 17.17 20.47
CA VAL A 159 49.83 17.73 21.65
C VAL A 159 50.93 16.82 22.20
N LEU A 160 50.79 15.50 22.05
CA LEU A 160 51.72 14.48 22.53
C LEU A 160 52.33 13.67 21.37
N GLY A 161 52.49 14.27 20.19
CA GLY A 161 52.92 13.57 18.97
C GLY A 161 54.26 12.82 19.05
N ASN A 162 55.24 13.34 19.81
CA ASN A 162 56.55 12.71 20.05
C ASN A 162 56.60 11.87 21.34
N PHE A 163 55.46 11.70 22.02
CA PHE A 163 55.41 10.93 23.27
C PHE A 163 55.55 9.44 22.96
N ASP A 164 56.51 8.78 23.60
CA ASP A 164 56.71 7.33 23.49
C ASP A 164 55.69 6.59 24.36
N LEU A 165 54.76 5.90 23.71
CA LEU A 165 53.72 5.11 24.38
C LEU A 165 54.31 3.91 25.13
N SER A 166 55.59 3.59 24.96
CA SER A 166 56.26 2.48 25.66
C SER A 166 56.39 2.73 27.17
N THR A 167 56.30 4.00 27.56
CA THR A 167 56.42 4.46 28.95
C THR A 167 55.10 4.35 29.74
N LEU A 168 53.98 4.07 29.07
CA LEU A 168 52.67 3.87 29.70
C LEU A 168 52.58 2.53 30.42
N GLY A 169 51.81 2.49 31.51
CA GLY A 169 51.62 1.29 32.31
C GLY A 169 52.51 1.26 33.55
N LYS A 170 52.68 0.06 34.11
CA LYS A 170 53.27 -0.15 35.44
C LYS A 170 54.80 -0.31 35.34
N GLY A 171 55.56 0.67 35.81
CA GLY A 171 57.01 0.56 36.01
C GLY A 171 57.37 -0.04 37.39
N LEU A 172 58.66 -0.09 37.72
CA LEU A 172 59.13 -0.65 39.00
C LEU A 172 58.51 0.06 40.24
N TYR A 173 58.41 1.38 40.19
CA TYR A 173 57.96 2.20 41.34
C TYR A 173 56.70 3.03 41.04
N TYR A 174 56.49 3.40 39.78
CA TYR A 174 55.40 4.28 39.36
C TYR A 174 54.61 3.68 38.18
N THR A 175 53.32 3.99 38.12
CA THR A 175 52.44 3.75 36.98
C THR A 175 52.21 5.05 36.24
N MET A 176 52.47 5.08 34.93
CA MET A 176 52.20 6.23 34.07
C MET A 176 50.94 5.99 33.24
N LEU A 177 50.08 7.00 33.15
CA LEU A 177 48.87 6.94 32.35
C LEU A 177 48.58 8.30 31.69
N ILE A 178 47.89 8.25 30.55
CA ILE A 178 47.35 9.44 29.91
C ILE A 178 45.85 9.42 30.12
N SER A 179 45.29 10.52 30.60
CA SER A 179 43.84 10.70 30.67
C SER A 179 43.37 11.81 29.74
N VAL A 180 42.22 11.60 29.10
CA VAL A 180 41.53 12.60 28.29
C VAL A 180 40.17 12.86 28.93
N PHE A 181 39.85 14.12 29.21
CA PHE A 181 38.62 14.51 29.89
C PHE A 181 38.09 15.87 29.41
N GLU A 182 36.79 16.07 29.60
CA GLU A 182 36.10 17.31 29.27
C GLU A 182 35.81 18.12 30.54
N GLY A 183 36.14 19.42 30.52
CA GLY A 183 35.83 20.34 31.61
C GLY A 183 36.86 20.41 32.74
N ASP A 184 36.77 21.47 33.54
CA ASP A 184 37.78 21.81 34.56
C ASP A 184 37.63 21.02 35.88
N GLU A 185 36.48 20.37 36.12
CA GLU A 185 36.22 19.62 37.36
C GLU A 185 37.20 18.45 37.56
N VAL A 186 37.45 17.67 36.50
CA VAL A 186 38.37 16.53 36.56
C VAL A 186 39.80 17.00 36.79
N PHE A 187 40.18 18.16 36.23
CA PHE A 187 41.49 18.76 36.46
C PHE A 187 41.67 19.22 37.91
N ASN A 188 40.67 19.90 38.49
CA ASN A 188 40.72 20.32 39.89
C ASN A 188 40.84 19.12 40.84
N ASN A 189 40.15 18.01 40.52
CA ASN A 189 40.32 16.75 41.23
C ASN A 189 41.74 16.21 41.12
N LEU A 190 42.36 16.23 39.93
CA LEU A 190 43.75 15.80 39.74
C LEU A 190 44.76 16.68 40.49
N GLU A 191 44.56 17.99 40.54
CA GLU A 191 45.41 18.90 41.31
C GLU A 191 45.28 18.65 42.82
N SER A 192 44.06 18.44 43.33
CA SER A 192 43.88 18.09 44.75
C SER A 192 44.54 16.75 45.10
N MET A 193 44.51 15.77 44.20
CA MET A 193 45.18 14.48 44.39
C MET A 193 46.70 14.59 44.33
N TYR A 194 47.25 15.51 43.52
CA TYR A 194 48.67 15.86 43.54
C TYR A 194 49.05 16.54 44.86
N ALA A 195 48.25 17.49 45.35
CA ALA A 195 48.50 18.18 46.61
C ALA A 195 48.46 17.24 47.83
N ASN A 196 47.59 16.21 47.78
CA ASN A 196 47.48 15.18 48.82
C ASN A 196 48.56 14.09 48.74
N GLY A 197 49.47 14.16 47.75
CA GLY A 197 50.52 13.16 47.54
C GLY A 197 50.05 11.82 46.95
N GLU A 198 48.79 11.73 46.50
CA GLU A 198 48.25 10.53 45.83
C GLU A 198 48.85 10.37 44.42
N ILE A 199 49.21 11.48 43.77
CA ILE A 199 49.82 11.53 42.43
C ILE A 199 51.19 12.21 42.53
N SER A 200 52.21 11.67 41.88
CA SER A 200 53.58 12.21 41.91
C SER A 200 53.86 13.26 40.84
N TYR A 201 53.13 13.24 39.72
CA TYR A 201 53.26 14.24 38.67
C TYR A 201 51.99 14.33 37.81
N VAL A 202 51.55 15.54 37.48
CA VAL A 202 50.47 15.79 36.53
C VAL A 202 50.89 16.92 35.60
N ARG A 203 50.76 16.71 34.28
CA ARG A 203 50.92 17.78 33.28
C ARG A 203 49.73 17.81 32.34
N ARG A 204 49.09 18.98 32.24
CA ARG A 204 47.93 19.20 31.35
C ARG A 204 48.34 19.76 29.99
N TYR A 205 47.51 19.45 29.02
CA TYR A 205 47.60 19.87 27.63
C TYR A 205 46.18 20.21 27.15
N GLU A 206 45.97 21.43 26.68
CA GLU A 206 44.69 21.82 26.06
C GLU A 206 44.66 21.28 24.62
N ILE A 207 43.63 20.52 24.29
CA ILE A 207 43.50 19.86 22.98
C ILE A 207 42.59 20.67 22.06
N GLU A 208 41.39 21.01 22.53
CA GLU A 208 40.36 21.65 21.71
C GLU A 208 39.40 22.49 22.56
N ARG A 209 39.01 23.65 22.03
CA ARG A 209 38.09 24.60 22.68
C ARG A 209 36.85 24.83 21.82
N THR A 210 35.73 24.21 22.21
CA THR A 210 34.42 24.46 21.62
C THR A 210 33.66 25.52 22.43
N LYS A 211 32.70 26.27 21.84
CA LYS A 211 31.92 27.35 22.51
C LYS A 211 31.26 26.97 23.85
N LYS A 212 31.13 25.68 24.19
CA LYS A 212 30.54 25.19 25.45
C LYS A 212 31.44 24.27 26.29
N LYS A 213 32.57 23.77 25.77
CA LYS A 213 33.41 22.75 26.44
C LYS A 213 34.88 22.85 26.01
N VAL A 214 35.81 22.61 26.94
CA VAL A 214 37.26 22.48 26.68
C VAL A 214 37.67 21.04 26.97
N THR A 215 38.43 20.44 26.06
CA THR A 215 38.95 19.08 26.20
C THR A 215 40.43 19.13 26.56
N TYR A 216 40.83 18.42 27.61
CA TYR A 216 42.21 18.35 28.09
C TYR A 216 42.76 16.93 28.00
N ALA A 217 44.06 16.83 27.70
CA ALA A 217 44.87 15.63 27.92
C ALA A 217 45.78 15.87 29.12
N ALA A 218 45.89 14.91 30.03
CA ALA A 218 46.84 14.98 31.13
C ALA A 218 47.75 13.74 31.15
N THR A 219 49.05 13.96 31.27
CA THR A 219 50.01 12.90 31.61
C THR A 219 50.11 12.82 33.13
N ILE A 220 49.84 11.64 33.70
CA ILE A 220 49.75 11.41 35.14
C ILE A 220 50.74 10.31 35.53
N VAL A 221 51.56 10.57 36.55
CA VAL A 221 52.50 9.59 37.14
C VAL A 221 52.09 9.33 38.58
N ILE A 222 51.80 8.07 38.89
CA ILE A 222 51.20 7.65 40.17
C ILE A 222 52.13 6.63 40.83
N PRO A 223 52.38 6.69 42.15
CA PRO A 223 53.02 5.60 42.88
C PRO A 223 52.24 4.29 42.71
N ASN A 224 52.93 3.17 42.57
CA ASN A 224 52.27 1.87 42.35
C ASN A 224 51.25 1.50 43.47
N GLU A 225 51.48 1.98 44.69
CA GLU A 225 50.59 1.80 45.85
C GLU A 225 49.21 2.46 45.66
N ASN A 226 49.18 3.61 44.98
CA ASN A 226 47.98 4.42 44.78
C ASN A 226 47.36 4.26 43.37
N ALA A 227 47.99 3.47 42.49
CA ALA A 227 47.58 3.36 41.08
C ALA A 227 46.11 2.93 40.92
N ASN A 228 45.62 1.96 41.70
CA ASN A 228 44.25 1.46 41.54
C ASN A 228 43.18 2.43 42.07
N SER A 229 43.45 3.11 43.20
CA SER A 229 42.52 4.07 43.80
C SER A 229 42.36 5.31 42.93
N VAL A 230 43.46 5.83 42.38
CA VAL A 230 43.46 6.98 41.47
C VAL A 230 42.73 6.67 40.18
N ILE A 231 42.94 5.48 39.60
CA ILE A 231 42.28 5.07 38.36
C ILE A 231 40.76 4.89 38.54
N GLN A 232 40.33 4.35 39.69
CA GLN A 232 38.90 4.20 40.00
C GLN A 232 38.20 5.57 40.16
N LYS A 233 38.87 6.56 40.76
CA LYS A 233 38.33 7.92 40.91
C LYS A 233 38.20 8.67 39.57
N ILE A 234 39.09 8.40 38.61
CA ILE A 234 39.18 9.11 37.33
C ILE A 234 38.35 8.45 36.22
N SER A 235 38.19 7.12 36.26
CA SER A 235 37.55 6.33 35.20
C SER A 235 36.07 6.64 34.91
N GLY A 236 35.36 7.29 35.84
CA GLY A 236 33.97 7.71 35.61
C GLY A 236 33.82 8.95 34.72
N ASN A 237 34.79 9.86 34.76
CA ASN A 237 34.71 11.18 34.11
C ASN A 237 35.86 11.45 33.12
N ALA A 238 36.79 10.50 32.95
CA ALA A 238 37.90 10.61 32.03
C ALA A 238 38.20 9.26 31.36
N ARG A 239 38.63 9.32 30.10
CA ARG A 239 39.14 8.14 29.37
C ARG A 239 40.61 7.96 29.68
N ILE A 240 41.03 6.74 30.02
CA ILE A 240 42.40 6.44 30.48
C ILE A 240 43.09 5.51 29.47
N LEU A 241 44.22 5.94 28.93
CA LEU A 241 45.14 5.12 28.14
C LEU A 241 46.23 4.58 29.07
N LYS A 242 46.30 3.25 29.19
CA LYS A 242 47.14 2.57 30.18
C LYS A 242 48.07 1.52 29.58
N GLU A 243 47.86 1.13 28.33
CA GLU A 243 48.61 0.04 27.71
C GLU A 243 49.90 0.55 27.04
N PRO A 244 51.07 -0.01 27.40
CA PRO A 244 52.32 0.31 26.73
C PRO A 244 52.28 -0.15 25.28
N LYS A 245 52.61 0.76 24.35
CA LYS A 245 52.79 0.43 22.93
C LYS A 245 54.18 0.85 22.50
N LYS A 246 54.92 0.01 21.77
CA LYS A 246 56.33 0.22 21.42
C LYS A 246 56.60 1.37 20.41
N TYR A 247 55.64 2.26 20.20
CA TYR A 247 55.66 3.26 19.14
C TYR A 247 55.33 4.63 19.72
N THR A 248 55.82 5.70 19.08
CA THR A 248 55.34 7.05 19.40
C THR A 248 53.89 7.23 18.97
N VAL A 249 53.19 8.22 19.55
CA VAL A 249 51.78 8.51 19.21
C VAL A 249 51.60 8.73 17.70
N THR A 250 52.52 9.48 17.06
CA THR A 250 52.48 9.75 15.61
C THR A 250 52.74 8.50 14.76
N GLU A 251 53.72 7.66 15.13
CA GLU A 251 53.99 6.40 14.44
C GLU A 251 52.83 5.41 14.60
N TYR A 252 52.22 5.35 15.78
CA TYR A 252 51.12 4.44 16.04
C TYR A 252 49.86 4.81 15.26
N VAL A 253 49.52 6.11 15.20
CA VAL A 253 48.43 6.62 14.34
C VAL A 253 48.71 6.29 12.87
N LYS A 254 49.97 6.38 12.42
CA LYS A 254 50.35 6.02 11.05
C LYS A 254 50.20 4.52 10.77
N ILE A 255 50.61 3.66 11.71
CA ILE A 255 50.43 2.20 11.57
C ILE A 255 48.95 1.84 11.54
N LEU A 256 48.14 2.45 12.40
CA LEU A 256 46.69 2.24 12.41
C LEU A 256 46.02 2.76 11.13
N SER A 257 46.45 3.91 10.61
CA SER A 257 45.93 4.45 9.35
C SER A 257 46.30 3.58 8.15
N GLU A 258 47.51 3.02 8.11
CA GLU A 258 47.92 2.02 7.12
C GLU A 258 47.11 0.73 7.22
N LYS A 259 46.87 0.23 8.44
CA LYS A 259 46.02 -0.96 8.67
C LYS A 259 44.57 -0.74 8.26
N THR A 260 43.99 0.40 8.63
CA THR A 260 42.61 0.75 8.23
C THR A 260 42.51 0.90 6.72
N GLY A 261 43.48 1.54 6.07
CA GLY A 261 43.55 1.61 4.60
C GLY A 261 43.65 0.24 3.92
N ALA A 262 44.42 -0.70 4.50
CA ALA A 262 44.50 -2.08 4.01
C ALA A 262 43.16 -2.82 4.15
N ILE A 263 42.50 -2.69 5.31
CA ILE A 263 41.18 -3.31 5.55
C ILE A 263 40.10 -2.68 4.66
N GLU A 264 40.12 -1.36 4.45
CA GLU A 264 39.22 -0.69 3.51
C GLU A 264 39.38 -1.22 2.10
N LYS A 265 40.62 -1.44 1.66
CA LYS A 265 40.92 -2.04 0.36
C LYS A 265 40.39 -3.48 0.27
N GLU A 266 40.62 -4.31 1.29
CA GLU A 266 40.07 -5.67 1.35
C GLU A 266 38.53 -5.68 1.29
N ILE A 267 37.86 -4.78 2.01
CA ILE A 267 36.40 -4.65 1.97
C ILE A 267 35.92 -4.25 0.57
N ASN A 268 36.62 -3.32 -0.08
CA ASN A 268 36.28 -2.90 -1.45
C ASN A 268 36.47 -4.03 -2.46
N ASP A 269 37.55 -4.81 -2.34
CA ASP A 269 37.81 -5.97 -3.21
C ASP A 269 36.75 -7.07 -3.01
N LEU A 270 36.35 -7.33 -1.75
CA LEU A 270 35.26 -8.26 -1.43
C LEU A 270 33.90 -7.77 -1.98
N ASN A 271 33.60 -6.47 -1.86
CA ASN A 271 32.40 -5.88 -2.44
C ASN A 271 32.40 -5.95 -3.96
N ALA A 272 33.55 -5.76 -4.62
CA ALA A 272 33.68 -5.92 -6.07
C ALA A 272 33.43 -7.37 -6.51
N ALA A 273 33.91 -8.35 -5.75
CA ALA A 273 33.62 -9.76 -5.98
C ALA A 273 32.11 -10.05 -5.88
N ILE A 274 31.44 -9.57 -4.83
CA ILE A 274 29.98 -9.74 -4.68
C ILE A 274 29.21 -9.03 -5.80
N LYS A 275 29.65 -7.85 -6.22
CA LYS A 275 29.05 -7.12 -7.34
C LYS A 275 29.16 -7.89 -8.66
N LYS A 276 30.28 -8.55 -8.92
CA LYS A 276 30.43 -9.42 -10.10
C LYS A 276 29.41 -10.58 -10.07
N PHE A 277 29.20 -11.19 -8.90
CA PHE A 277 28.15 -12.20 -8.72
C PHE A 277 26.74 -11.65 -8.93
N PHE A 278 26.47 -10.40 -8.53
CA PHE A 278 25.21 -9.71 -8.80
C PHE A 278 24.97 -9.57 -10.31
N ASP A 279 25.95 -9.04 -11.04
CA ASP A 279 25.81 -8.77 -12.48
C ASP A 279 25.61 -10.06 -13.30
N GLU A 280 26.21 -11.18 -12.88
CA GLU A 280 26.14 -12.46 -13.59
C GLU A 280 24.89 -13.29 -13.24
N ASN A 281 24.47 -13.33 -11.97
CA ASN A 281 23.52 -14.34 -11.48
C ASN A 281 22.25 -13.80 -10.81
N TYR A 282 22.11 -12.49 -10.59
CA TYR A 282 20.96 -11.93 -9.85
C TYR A 282 19.61 -12.22 -10.54
N GLU A 283 19.54 -12.07 -11.86
CA GLU A 283 18.31 -12.36 -12.61
C GLU A 283 17.94 -13.84 -12.56
N GLU A 284 18.94 -14.73 -12.64
CA GLU A 284 18.72 -16.18 -12.57
C GLU A 284 18.26 -16.61 -11.17
N LEU A 285 18.77 -15.96 -10.12
CA LEU A 285 18.29 -16.14 -8.74
C LEU A 285 16.82 -15.74 -8.57
N LEU A 286 16.39 -14.65 -9.22
CA LEU A 286 14.99 -14.21 -9.20
C LEU A 286 14.08 -15.23 -9.91
N ILE A 287 14.54 -15.81 -11.03
CA ILE A 287 13.83 -16.88 -11.75
C ILE A 287 13.74 -18.13 -10.87
N CYS A 288 14.84 -18.56 -10.26
CA CYS A 288 14.86 -19.73 -9.38
C CYS A 288 13.94 -19.55 -8.16
N ARG A 289 13.93 -18.35 -7.56
CA ARG A 289 13.00 -18.01 -6.48
C ARG A 289 11.55 -18.19 -6.93
N GLU A 290 11.17 -17.62 -8.06
CA GLU A 290 9.81 -17.72 -8.59
C GLU A 290 9.40 -19.19 -8.84
N LEU A 291 10.29 -19.98 -9.47
CA LEU A 291 10.00 -21.38 -9.74
C LEU A 291 9.84 -22.19 -8.45
N LEU A 292 10.67 -21.93 -7.42
CA LEU A 292 10.54 -22.57 -6.12
C LEU A 292 9.28 -22.12 -5.36
N GLU A 293 8.88 -20.86 -5.47
CA GLU A 293 7.62 -20.36 -4.90
C GLU A 293 6.42 -21.08 -5.53
N ILE A 294 6.39 -21.21 -6.86
CA ILE A 294 5.35 -21.95 -7.59
C ILE A 294 5.29 -23.43 -7.17
N GLU A 295 6.44 -24.10 -7.02
CA GLU A 295 6.46 -25.48 -6.54
C GLU A 295 6.03 -25.56 -5.07
N LYS A 296 6.49 -24.66 -4.21
CA LYS A 296 6.10 -24.62 -2.80
C LYS A 296 4.58 -24.50 -2.65
N GLU A 297 3.93 -23.59 -3.39
CA GLU A 297 2.47 -23.44 -3.38
C GLU A 297 1.74 -24.75 -3.75
N ARG A 298 2.30 -25.56 -4.66
CA ARG A 298 1.72 -26.89 -5.00
C ARG A 298 1.84 -27.88 -3.86
N TYR A 299 2.93 -27.86 -3.11
CA TYR A 299 3.17 -28.81 -2.02
C TYR A 299 2.45 -28.42 -0.73
N GLU A 300 2.27 -27.12 -0.46
CA GLU A 300 1.48 -26.64 0.68
C GLU A 300 0.05 -27.20 0.67
N ILE A 301 -0.52 -27.47 -0.53
CA ILE A 301 -1.83 -28.13 -0.65
C ILE A 301 -1.84 -29.52 -0.05
N PHE A 302 -0.74 -30.27 -0.13
CA PHE A 302 -0.69 -31.62 0.42
C PHE A 302 -0.53 -31.62 1.93
N VAL A 303 0.15 -30.62 2.50
CA VAL A 303 0.32 -30.45 3.96
C VAL A 303 -0.97 -29.96 4.61
N ASN A 304 -1.55 -28.91 4.05
CA ASN A 304 -2.79 -28.34 4.56
C ASN A 304 -4.02 -29.18 4.19
N GLY A 305 -3.90 -30.02 3.15
CA GLY A 305 -4.90 -30.99 2.74
C GLY A 305 -5.00 -32.19 3.67
N CYS A 306 -6.08 -32.96 3.49
CA CYS A 306 -6.33 -34.17 4.24
C CYS A 306 -5.94 -35.39 3.42
N SER A 307 -5.28 -36.36 4.04
CA SER A 307 -4.93 -37.62 3.38
C SER A 307 -5.22 -38.82 4.28
N THR A 308 -5.54 -39.94 3.64
CA THR A 308 -5.48 -41.28 4.22
C THR A 308 -4.19 -41.96 3.73
N GLU A 309 -3.98 -43.23 4.10
CA GLU A 309 -2.84 -44.01 3.60
C GLU A 309 -2.74 -44.04 2.07
N LYS A 310 -3.86 -44.05 1.35
CA LYS A 310 -3.91 -44.27 -0.10
C LYS A 310 -4.53 -43.14 -0.90
N THR A 311 -5.31 -42.25 -0.28
CA THR A 311 -6.04 -41.18 -0.98
C THR A 311 -5.82 -39.82 -0.35
N THR A 312 -5.88 -38.77 -1.17
CA THR A 312 -5.92 -37.37 -0.74
C THR A 312 -7.31 -36.82 -0.99
N TYR A 313 -7.82 -36.05 -0.03
CA TYR A 313 -9.08 -35.32 -0.11
C TYR A 313 -8.82 -33.81 -0.02
N PHE A 314 -9.47 -33.05 -0.90
CA PHE A 314 -9.51 -31.59 -0.81
C PHE A 314 -10.82 -31.05 -1.39
N LYS A 315 -11.21 -29.85 -0.93
CA LYS A 315 -12.31 -29.07 -1.50
C LYS A 315 -11.76 -28.03 -2.45
N ALA A 316 -12.47 -27.76 -3.53
CA ALA A 316 -12.12 -26.68 -4.45
C ALA A 316 -13.35 -25.95 -4.96
N TYR A 317 -13.33 -24.63 -4.96
CA TYR A 317 -14.34 -23.81 -5.63
C TYR A 317 -13.94 -23.53 -7.07
N VAL A 318 -14.89 -23.67 -7.98
CA VAL A 318 -14.73 -23.41 -9.41
C VAL A 318 -15.94 -22.64 -9.93
N PRO A 319 -15.76 -21.69 -10.87
CA PRO A 319 -16.89 -21.10 -11.56
C PRO A 319 -17.78 -22.17 -12.21
N ALA A 320 -19.10 -22.07 -12.02
CA ALA A 320 -20.09 -23.06 -12.46
C ALA A 320 -19.98 -23.39 -13.96
N GLN A 321 -19.59 -22.41 -14.79
CA GLN A 321 -19.39 -22.58 -16.23
C GLN A 321 -18.20 -23.50 -16.58
N LEU A 322 -17.25 -23.67 -15.67
CA LEU A 322 -16.00 -24.41 -15.87
C LEU A 322 -15.92 -25.70 -15.05
N SER A 323 -16.90 -25.98 -14.18
CA SER A 323 -16.89 -27.16 -13.30
C SER A 323 -16.83 -28.48 -14.08
N GLY A 324 -17.55 -28.57 -15.20
CA GLY A 324 -17.51 -29.76 -16.07
C GLY A 324 -16.11 -30.01 -16.66
N LYS A 325 -15.47 -28.96 -17.19
CA LYS A 325 -14.12 -29.06 -17.76
C LYS A 325 -13.07 -29.42 -16.71
N ILE A 326 -13.20 -28.91 -15.48
CA ILE A 326 -12.29 -29.26 -14.39
C ILE A 326 -12.49 -30.72 -13.95
N LYS A 327 -13.73 -31.20 -13.90
CA LYS A 327 -14.01 -32.60 -13.61
C LYS A 327 -13.34 -33.53 -14.64
N GLU A 328 -13.52 -33.26 -15.92
CA GLU A 328 -12.88 -34.01 -17.02
C GLU A 328 -11.34 -33.98 -16.90
N LEU A 329 -10.77 -32.82 -16.56
CA LEU A 329 -9.32 -32.68 -16.36
C LEU A 329 -8.80 -33.54 -15.20
N ILE A 330 -9.53 -33.59 -14.08
CA ILE A 330 -9.16 -34.40 -12.91
C ILE A 330 -9.25 -35.88 -13.26
N GLU A 331 -10.30 -36.31 -13.97
CA GLU A 331 -10.50 -37.69 -14.42
C GLU A 331 -9.41 -38.14 -15.41
N GLU A 332 -9.05 -37.28 -16.38
CA GLU A 332 -7.99 -37.56 -17.36
C GLU A 332 -6.63 -37.72 -16.67
N LYS A 333 -6.25 -36.77 -15.79
CA LYS A 333 -4.92 -36.77 -15.14
C LYS A 333 -4.78 -37.81 -14.02
N SER A 334 -5.89 -38.29 -13.48
CA SER A 334 -5.93 -39.38 -12.52
C SER A 334 -6.06 -40.76 -13.16
N GLU A 335 -6.13 -40.86 -14.48
CA GLU A 335 -6.36 -42.12 -15.21
C GLU A 335 -7.64 -42.83 -14.71
N GLY A 336 -8.66 -42.05 -14.31
CA GLY A 336 -9.92 -42.54 -13.72
C GLY A 336 -9.86 -42.92 -12.24
N ALA A 337 -8.70 -42.82 -11.57
CA ALA A 337 -8.55 -43.13 -10.14
C ALA A 337 -8.91 -41.93 -9.23
N CYS A 338 -10.08 -41.33 -9.46
CA CYS A 338 -10.61 -40.22 -8.66
C CYS A 338 -12.14 -40.30 -8.50
N ILE A 339 -12.64 -39.65 -7.45
CA ILE A 339 -14.06 -39.36 -7.27
C ILE A 339 -14.20 -37.85 -7.13
N VAL A 340 -15.01 -37.24 -8.00
CA VAL A 340 -15.31 -35.80 -7.97
C VAL A 340 -16.81 -35.63 -7.81
N LYS A 341 -17.23 -35.04 -6.69
CA LYS A 341 -18.62 -34.68 -6.44
C LYS A 341 -18.76 -33.17 -6.57
N ILE A 342 -19.77 -32.74 -7.34
CA ILE A 342 -20.11 -31.33 -7.54
C ILE A 342 -21.26 -31.01 -6.59
N ASN A 343 -21.06 -30.02 -5.74
CA ASN A 343 -22.08 -29.46 -4.86
C ASN A 343 -22.49 -28.08 -5.39
N GLU A 344 -23.76 -27.92 -5.71
CA GLU A 344 -24.35 -26.71 -6.31
C GLU A 344 -24.95 -25.77 -5.25
N ASP A 345 -25.42 -26.33 -4.13
CA ASP A 345 -26.14 -25.60 -3.08
C ASP A 345 -25.20 -25.08 -1.99
N ILE A 346 -24.46 -24.02 -2.32
CA ILE A 346 -23.46 -23.41 -1.42
C ILE A 346 -24.01 -22.11 -0.83
N LYS A 347 -23.97 -21.99 0.50
CA LYS A 347 -24.39 -20.76 1.20
C LYS A 347 -23.27 -19.73 1.31
N ASN A 348 -22.03 -20.17 1.52
CA ASN A 348 -20.86 -19.32 1.66
C ASN A 348 -19.78 -19.80 0.69
N ALA A 349 -19.57 -19.06 -0.40
CA ALA A 349 -18.53 -19.35 -1.39
C ALA A 349 -17.66 -18.10 -1.63
N PRO A 350 -16.47 -18.25 -2.21
CA PRO A 350 -15.68 -17.10 -2.64
C PRO A 350 -16.39 -16.32 -3.74
N THR A 351 -16.24 -15.00 -3.70
CA THR A 351 -16.85 -14.09 -4.67
C THR A 351 -15.86 -13.81 -5.79
N MET A 352 -16.25 -14.13 -7.04
CA MET A 352 -15.55 -13.70 -8.25
C MET A 352 -16.44 -12.72 -9.03
N MET A 353 -16.02 -11.47 -9.15
CA MET A 353 -16.75 -10.47 -9.93
C MET A 353 -16.68 -10.82 -11.43
N GLN A 354 -17.81 -10.67 -12.14
CA GLN A 354 -17.92 -10.97 -13.56
C GLN A 354 -18.53 -9.78 -14.31
N ASN A 355 -17.76 -8.69 -14.40
CA ASN A 355 -18.20 -7.48 -15.11
C ASN A 355 -17.74 -7.45 -16.58
N PRO A 356 -18.48 -6.76 -17.47
CA PRO A 356 -18.04 -6.52 -18.84
C PRO A 356 -16.73 -5.75 -18.89
N GLY A 357 -15.94 -5.95 -19.96
CA GLY A 357 -14.54 -5.48 -20.03
C GLY A 357 -14.30 -3.97 -19.82
N VAL A 358 -15.31 -3.12 -19.98
CA VAL A 358 -15.23 -1.70 -19.61
C VAL A 358 -15.32 -1.51 -18.10
N ILE A 359 -16.29 -2.18 -17.45
CA ILE A 359 -16.61 -2.04 -16.03
C ILE A 359 -15.66 -2.89 -15.16
N LYS A 360 -15.16 -4.01 -15.69
CA LYS A 360 -14.16 -4.86 -15.03
C LYS A 360 -12.94 -4.07 -14.54
N LYS A 361 -12.55 -3.04 -15.28
CA LYS A 361 -11.44 -2.14 -14.92
C LYS A 361 -11.74 -1.28 -13.69
N PHE A 362 -12.98 -1.16 -13.27
CA PHE A 362 -13.43 -0.30 -12.16
C PHE A 362 -13.95 -1.10 -10.97
N GLU A 363 -13.85 -2.43 -11.00
CA GLU A 363 -14.15 -3.33 -9.88
C GLU A 363 -13.37 -2.97 -8.60
N PHE A 364 -12.18 -2.38 -8.76
CA PHE A 364 -11.35 -1.95 -7.64
C PHE A 364 -12.05 -0.91 -6.75
N LEU A 365 -13.00 -0.12 -7.27
CA LEU A 365 -13.76 0.83 -6.48
C LEU A 365 -14.60 0.08 -5.45
N THR A 366 -15.37 -0.91 -5.91
CA THR A 366 -16.17 -1.76 -5.03
C THR A 366 -15.29 -2.54 -4.05
N SER A 367 -14.13 -3.05 -4.48
CA SER A 367 -13.24 -3.84 -3.62
C SER A 367 -12.60 -3.02 -2.48
N ILE A 368 -12.43 -1.70 -2.63
CA ILE A 368 -11.91 -0.82 -1.55
C ILE A 368 -12.88 -0.79 -0.36
N TYR A 369 -14.19 -0.79 -0.61
CA TYR A 369 -15.19 -0.83 0.46
C TYR A 369 -15.31 -2.23 1.08
N GLY A 370 -15.24 -3.26 0.24
CA GLY A 370 -15.32 -4.66 0.62
C GLY A 370 -16.11 -5.43 -0.44
N LEU A 371 -15.80 -6.71 -0.62
CA LEU A 371 -16.43 -7.52 -1.65
C LEU A 371 -17.87 -7.92 -1.30
N PRO A 372 -18.74 -8.11 -2.32
CA PRO A 372 -20.10 -8.52 -2.07
C PRO A 372 -20.08 -9.95 -1.54
N LYS A 373 -20.97 -10.24 -0.59
CA LYS A 373 -21.21 -11.61 -0.17
C LYS A 373 -21.63 -12.48 -1.36
N TYR A 374 -21.38 -13.78 -1.25
CA TYR A 374 -21.78 -14.73 -2.27
C TYR A 374 -23.28 -14.62 -2.54
N ASN A 375 -23.66 -14.68 -3.82
CA ASN A 375 -25.05 -14.55 -4.30
C ASN A 375 -25.74 -13.19 -4.12
N HIS A 376 -25.03 -12.16 -3.62
CA HIS A 376 -25.53 -10.78 -3.65
C HIS A 376 -25.19 -10.06 -4.97
N ILE A 377 -25.87 -8.95 -5.23
CA ILE A 377 -25.60 -8.08 -6.38
C ILE A 377 -24.23 -7.42 -6.31
N ASP A 378 -23.56 -7.37 -7.46
CA ASP A 378 -22.39 -6.55 -7.68
C ASP A 378 -22.79 -5.12 -8.13
N PRO A 379 -22.52 -4.08 -7.31
CA PRO A 379 -22.89 -2.70 -7.62
C PRO A 379 -21.94 -2.01 -8.62
N SER A 380 -20.84 -2.65 -9.03
CA SER A 380 -19.77 -2.02 -9.83
C SER A 380 -20.27 -1.31 -11.09
N ILE A 381 -21.32 -1.85 -11.71
CA ILE A 381 -21.94 -1.29 -12.92
C ILE A 381 -22.55 0.10 -12.69
N VAL A 382 -23.14 0.32 -11.51
CA VAL A 382 -23.76 1.61 -11.14
C VAL A 382 -22.72 2.53 -10.51
N VAL A 383 -21.84 1.95 -9.69
CA VAL A 383 -20.77 2.64 -8.97
C VAL A 383 -19.85 3.41 -9.90
N ALA A 384 -19.29 2.75 -10.92
CA ALA A 384 -18.28 3.36 -11.77
C ALA A 384 -18.75 4.66 -12.47
N PRO A 385 -19.91 4.69 -13.17
CA PRO A 385 -20.39 5.92 -13.81
C PRO A 385 -20.83 6.97 -12.78
N VAL A 386 -21.46 6.58 -11.67
CA VAL A 386 -21.90 7.54 -10.64
C VAL A 386 -20.71 8.17 -9.92
N ALA A 387 -19.69 7.38 -9.59
CA ALA A 387 -18.46 7.90 -8.98
C ALA A 387 -17.76 8.89 -9.93
N ALA A 388 -17.65 8.56 -11.21
CA ALA A 388 -17.09 9.47 -12.20
C ALA A 388 -17.89 10.77 -12.33
N LEU A 389 -19.23 10.68 -12.29
CA LEU A 389 -20.12 11.82 -12.32
C LEU A 389 -19.96 12.71 -11.07
N LEU A 390 -19.96 12.12 -9.88
CA LEU A 390 -19.82 12.84 -8.61
C LEU A 390 -18.46 13.54 -8.50
N ILE A 391 -17.38 12.85 -8.85
CA ILE A 391 -16.02 13.44 -8.83
C ILE A 391 -15.93 14.59 -9.84
N GLY A 392 -16.43 14.38 -11.06
CA GLY A 392 -16.45 15.43 -12.08
C GLY A 392 -17.26 16.65 -11.67
N LEU A 393 -18.44 16.43 -11.05
CA LEU A 393 -19.31 17.49 -10.54
C LEU A 393 -18.68 18.27 -9.39
N MET A 394 -17.86 17.63 -8.56
CA MET A 394 -17.16 18.29 -7.43
C MET A 394 -15.89 19.03 -7.86
N ILE A 395 -15.17 18.58 -8.90
CA ILE A 395 -13.99 19.29 -9.43
C ILE A 395 -14.43 20.52 -10.20
N ALA A 396 -15.47 20.40 -11.04
CA ALA A 396 -16.20 21.50 -11.67
C ALA A 396 -15.39 22.53 -12.49
N ASP A 397 -14.08 22.33 -12.74
CA ASP A 397 -13.20 23.24 -13.49
C ASP A 397 -12.60 22.55 -14.72
N ALA A 398 -12.71 23.21 -15.88
CA ALA A 398 -12.29 22.64 -17.16
C ALA A 398 -10.76 22.55 -17.29
N CYS A 399 -10.02 23.54 -16.79
CA CYS A 399 -8.56 23.55 -16.83
C CYS A 399 -7.99 22.45 -15.93
N TYR A 400 -8.54 22.30 -14.73
CA TYR A 400 -8.18 21.19 -13.83
C TYR A 400 -8.49 19.84 -14.44
N GLY A 401 -9.65 19.70 -15.10
CA GLY A 401 -9.99 18.49 -15.86
C GLY A 401 -8.96 18.17 -16.94
N VAL A 402 -8.53 19.15 -17.75
CA VAL A 402 -7.51 18.93 -18.79
C VAL A 402 -6.15 18.51 -18.20
N ILE A 403 -5.71 19.18 -17.13
CA ILE A 403 -4.45 18.85 -16.44
C ILE A 403 -4.52 17.42 -15.87
N LEU A 404 -5.62 17.09 -15.20
CA LEU A 404 -5.84 15.77 -14.62
C LEU A 404 -5.87 14.68 -15.70
N PHE A 405 -6.51 14.94 -16.83
CA PHE A 405 -6.53 14.03 -17.99
C PHE A 405 -5.12 13.80 -18.55
N GLY A 406 -4.33 14.88 -18.70
CA GLY A 406 -2.94 14.80 -19.16
C GLY A 406 -2.07 13.95 -18.26
N ILE A 407 -2.12 14.18 -16.93
CA ILE A 407 -1.38 13.41 -15.93
C ILE A 407 -1.82 11.94 -15.95
N ALA A 408 -3.13 11.67 -15.97
CA ALA A 408 -3.68 10.32 -15.99
C ALA A 408 -3.23 9.54 -17.23
N MET A 409 -3.29 10.15 -18.42
CA MET A 409 -2.86 9.51 -19.67
C MET A 409 -1.34 9.30 -19.72
N MET A 410 -0.55 10.25 -19.22
CA MET A 410 0.91 10.13 -19.12
C MET A 410 1.31 8.95 -18.22
N LEU A 411 0.75 8.88 -17.00
CA LEU A 411 1.04 7.81 -16.04
C LEU A 411 0.53 6.46 -16.54
N ARG A 412 -0.65 6.43 -17.17
CA ARG A 412 -1.19 5.21 -17.81
C ARG A 412 -0.25 4.69 -18.91
N LYS A 413 0.26 5.55 -19.79
CA LYS A 413 1.15 5.14 -20.89
C LYS A 413 2.52 4.70 -20.37
N LYS A 414 3.08 5.40 -19.37
CA LYS A 414 4.42 5.13 -18.85
C LYS A 414 4.48 3.91 -17.93
N TYR A 415 3.49 3.76 -17.04
CA TYR A 415 3.52 2.75 -15.96
C TYR A 415 2.43 1.68 -16.07
N GLY A 416 1.40 1.89 -16.90
CA GLY A 416 0.30 0.94 -17.04
C GLY A 416 0.66 -0.40 -17.71
N PHE A 417 1.88 -0.54 -18.24
CA PHE A 417 2.38 -1.84 -18.73
C PHE A 417 2.87 -2.76 -17.60
N TYR A 418 3.28 -2.18 -16.47
CA TYR A 418 3.88 -2.92 -15.35
C TYR A 418 2.86 -3.30 -14.27
N SER A 419 1.80 -2.49 -14.11
CA SER A 419 0.72 -2.77 -13.16
C SER A 419 -0.65 -2.57 -13.81
N GLU A 420 -1.44 -3.66 -13.86
CA GLU A 420 -2.81 -3.61 -14.36
C GLU A 420 -3.71 -2.77 -13.45
N GLY A 421 -3.51 -2.84 -12.13
CA GLY A 421 -4.24 -2.02 -11.16
C GLY A 421 -4.02 -0.53 -11.37
N LEU A 422 -2.76 -0.11 -11.57
CA LEU A 422 -2.45 1.29 -11.87
C LEU A 422 -3.03 1.76 -13.20
N LYS A 423 -2.95 0.92 -14.24
CA LYS A 423 -3.55 1.19 -15.55
C LYS A 423 -5.05 1.43 -15.43
N ASN A 424 -5.74 0.59 -14.66
CA ASN A 424 -7.17 0.65 -14.41
C ASN A 424 -7.55 1.91 -13.61
N PHE A 425 -6.83 2.21 -12.53
CA PHE A 425 -7.00 3.42 -11.73
C PHE A 425 -6.81 4.70 -12.56
N MET A 426 -5.73 4.81 -13.33
CA MET A 426 -5.48 5.99 -14.17
C MET A 426 -6.50 6.10 -15.32
N SER A 427 -7.04 4.98 -15.81
CA SER A 427 -8.15 5.00 -16.76
C SER A 427 -9.43 5.57 -16.15
N PHE A 428 -9.70 5.26 -14.87
CA PHE A 428 -10.82 5.82 -14.14
C PHE A 428 -10.64 7.33 -13.92
N VAL A 429 -9.46 7.76 -13.46
CA VAL A 429 -9.14 9.19 -13.29
C VAL A 429 -9.31 9.96 -14.61
N ALA A 430 -8.91 9.37 -15.74
CA ALA A 430 -9.12 9.99 -17.05
C ALA A 430 -10.61 10.16 -17.40
N ILE A 431 -11.48 9.21 -17.04
CA ILE A 431 -12.94 9.35 -17.24
C ILE A 431 -13.49 10.46 -16.35
N CYS A 432 -13.11 10.49 -15.06
CA CYS A 432 -13.50 11.57 -14.15
C CYS A 432 -13.06 12.94 -14.68
N ALA A 433 -11.85 13.01 -15.24
CA ALA A 433 -11.31 14.22 -15.83
C ALA A 433 -12.13 14.69 -17.04
N VAL A 434 -12.56 13.77 -17.92
CA VAL A 434 -13.46 14.11 -19.04
C VAL A 434 -14.79 14.66 -18.56
N VAL A 435 -15.37 14.06 -17.50
CA VAL A 435 -16.60 14.58 -16.89
C VAL A 435 -16.35 15.97 -16.28
N ALA A 436 -15.24 16.17 -15.58
CA ALA A 436 -14.86 17.46 -15.00
C ALA A 436 -14.69 18.55 -16.08
N ILE A 437 -14.12 18.21 -17.24
CA ILE A 437 -14.05 19.13 -18.39
C ILE A 437 -15.44 19.52 -18.86
N GLY A 438 -16.33 18.54 -19.06
CA GLY A 438 -17.70 18.80 -19.50
C GLY A 438 -18.47 19.68 -18.52
N VAL A 439 -18.40 19.36 -17.22
CA VAL A 439 -19.04 20.14 -16.16
C VAL A 439 -18.41 21.54 -16.07
N GLY A 440 -17.07 21.65 -16.13
CA GLY A 440 -16.40 22.94 -16.05
C GLY A 440 -16.72 23.88 -17.22
N ILE A 441 -16.89 23.33 -18.44
CA ILE A 441 -17.36 24.12 -19.59
C ILE A 441 -18.78 24.62 -19.34
N ILE A 442 -19.69 23.76 -18.85
CA ILE A 442 -21.07 24.14 -18.52
C ILE A 442 -21.09 25.22 -17.43
N ASN A 443 -20.17 25.14 -16.47
CA ASN A 443 -20.04 26.09 -15.37
C ASN A 443 -19.30 27.38 -15.75
N GLY A 444 -18.60 27.38 -16.90
CA GLY A 444 -17.72 28.47 -17.30
C GLY A 444 -16.48 28.65 -16.40
N GLU A 445 -16.10 27.65 -15.61
CA GLU A 445 -14.95 27.71 -14.71
C GLU A 445 -13.67 27.25 -15.42
N TYR A 446 -12.72 28.18 -15.54
CA TYR A 446 -11.39 27.97 -16.11
C TYR A 446 -10.36 28.58 -15.17
N PHE A 447 -9.68 27.75 -14.37
CA PHE A 447 -8.87 28.20 -13.23
C PHE A 447 -9.66 29.17 -12.33
N GLY A 448 -10.91 28.83 -12.02
CA GLY A 448 -11.89 29.75 -11.46
C GLY A 448 -12.36 30.79 -12.48
N ASN A 449 -12.28 32.08 -12.15
CA ASN A 449 -12.77 33.18 -13.01
C ASN A 449 -11.74 33.68 -14.05
N LEU A 450 -10.62 33.00 -14.24
CA LEU A 450 -9.58 33.47 -15.18
C LEU A 450 -10.10 33.48 -16.63
N GLY A 451 -10.88 32.48 -17.02
CA GLY A 451 -11.50 32.41 -18.35
C GLY A 451 -12.37 33.63 -18.67
N HIS A 452 -13.14 34.12 -17.69
CA HIS A 452 -13.97 35.32 -17.84
C HIS A 452 -13.14 36.59 -17.95
N ILE A 453 -12.14 36.74 -17.07
CA ILE A 453 -11.21 37.87 -17.09
C ILE A 453 -10.54 37.98 -18.47
N LEU A 454 -10.08 36.86 -19.02
CA LEU A 454 -9.43 36.83 -20.35
C LEU A 454 -10.43 37.08 -21.48
N TRP A 455 -11.65 36.53 -21.41
CA TRP A 455 -12.68 36.74 -22.43
C TRP A 455 -13.08 38.21 -22.53
N VAL A 456 -13.34 38.84 -21.38
CA VAL A 456 -13.67 40.28 -21.30
C VAL A 456 -12.50 41.16 -21.74
N ALA A 457 -11.26 40.77 -21.39
CA ALA A 457 -10.08 41.55 -21.74
C ALA A 457 -9.70 41.49 -23.23
N PHE A 458 -9.92 40.36 -23.91
CA PHE A 458 -9.37 40.13 -25.26
C PHE A 458 -10.42 39.96 -26.37
N ILE A 459 -11.67 39.61 -26.05
CA ILE A 459 -12.66 39.19 -27.06
C ILE A 459 -13.90 40.07 -27.05
N ASP A 460 -14.59 40.18 -25.92
CA ASP A 460 -15.81 41.00 -25.81
C ASP A 460 -15.88 41.71 -24.46
N SER A 461 -15.65 43.02 -24.49
CA SER A 461 -15.63 43.88 -23.30
C SER A 461 -17.00 44.05 -22.62
N HIS A 462 -18.10 43.63 -23.27
CA HIS A 462 -19.46 43.72 -22.74
C HIS A 462 -20.07 42.34 -22.41
N ALA A 463 -19.32 41.25 -22.54
CA ALA A 463 -19.83 39.92 -22.23
C ALA A 463 -20.00 39.70 -20.72
N GLU A 464 -21.25 39.59 -20.27
CA GLU A 464 -21.56 39.24 -18.88
C GLU A 464 -21.21 37.76 -18.55
N ASN A 465 -21.32 36.86 -19.54
CA ASN A 465 -21.04 35.41 -19.43
C ASN A 465 -20.14 34.93 -20.58
N LEU A 466 -19.35 33.86 -20.37
CA LEU A 466 -18.67 33.16 -21.47
C LEU A 466 -19.68 32.43 -22.38
N PRO A 467 -19.36 32.20 -23.67
CA PRO A 467 -20.13 31.30 -24.51
C PRO A 467 -20.16 29.90 -23.89
N LEU A 468 -21.37 29.30 -23.79
CA LEU A 468 -21.67 28.02 -23.14
C LEU A 468 -21.63 28.01 -21.60
N GLN A 469 -21.41 29.15 -20.94
CA GLN A 469 -21.55 29.27 -19.49
C GLN A 469 -23.03 29.36 -19.12
N PHE A 470 -23.54 28.31 -18.48
CA PHE A 470 -24.90 28.26 -17.95
C PHE A 470 -24.99 28.63 -16.47
N PHE A 471 -23.86 28.67 -15.74
CA PHE A 471 -23.83 28.88 -14.30
C PHE A 471 -22.79 29.91 -13.84
N HIS A 472 -23.12 30.68 -12.80
CA HIS A 472 -22.15 31.46 -12.02
C HIS A 472 -22.08 30.92 -10.57
N PRO A 473 -21.12 30.05 -10.22
CA PRO A 473 -21.01 29.48 -8.87
C PRO A 473 -20.73 30.53 -7.77
N ALA A 474 -20.25 31.73 -8.13
CA ALA A 474 -20.07 32.87 -7.21
C ALA A 474 -21.27 33.86 -7.18
N GLY A 475 -22.38 33.57 -7.87
CA GLY A 475 -23.55 34.46 -8.04
C GLY A 475 -24.90 33.85 -7.63
N HIS A 476 -25.99 34.38 -8.21
CA HIS A 476 -27.42 34.10 -7.91
C HIS A 476 -27.84 32.61 -8.07
N ASP A 477 -26.96 31.75 -8.61
CA ASP A 477 -27.26 30.36 -9.02
C ASP A 477 -26.90 29.30 -7.96
N LEU A 478 -26.46 29.72 -6.76
CA LEU A 478 -26.21 28.80 -5.62
C LEU A 478 -27.41 27.88 -5.35
N LYS A 479 -28.62 28.45 -5.48
CA LYS A 479 -29.89 27.73 -5.33
C LYS A 479 -30.01 26.58 -6.34
N LEU A 480 -29.57 26.78 -7.57
CA LEU A 480 -29.67 25.79 -8.65
C LEU A 480 -28.64 24.66 -8.45
N TYR A 481 -27.41 24.96 -8.01
CA TYR A 481 -26.47 23.90 -7.65
C TYR A 481 -26.94 23.03 -6.49
N LEU A 482 -27.51 23.65 -5.46
CA LEU A 482 -28.11 22.92 -4.35
C LEU A 482 -29.24 22.00 -4.84
N GLN A 483 -30.07 22.50 -5.76
CA GLN A 483 -31.15 21.75 -6.39
C GLN A 483 -30.64 20.54 -7.18
N ILE A 484 -29.61 20.70 -8.01
CA ILE A 484 -29.00 19.60 -8.77
C ILE A 484 -28.40 18.57 -7.82
N ALA A 485 -27.64 19.03 -6.81
CA ALA A 485 -26.97 18.16 -5.86
C ALA A 485 -27.95 17.31 -5.05
N ILE A 486 -28.97 17.95 -4.44
CA ILE A 486 -29.98 17.24 -3.66
C ILE A 486 -30.86 16.37 -4.57
N GLY A 487 -31.28 16.88 -5.73
CA GLY A 487 -32.10 16.11 -6.67
C GLY A 487 -31.40 14.83 -7.15
N PHE A 488 -30.12 14.95 -7.50
CA PHE A 488 -29.27 13.80 -7.78
C PHE A 488 -29.21 12.85 -6.58
N GLY A 489 -29.03 13.38 -5.36
CA GLY A 489 -29.01 12.60 -4.13
C GLY A 489 -30.28 11.79 -3.89
N VAL A 490 -31.46 12.39 -4.08
CA VAL A 490 -32.75 11.69 -3.93
C VAL A 490 -32.85 10.54 -4.93
N ILE A 491 -32.53 10.78 -6.21
CA ILE A 491 -32.55 9.73 -7.25
C ILE A 491 -31.53 8.63 -6.95
N HIS A 492 -30.32 9.00 -6.52
CA HIS A 492 -29.24 8.07 -6.27
C HIS A 492 -29.48 7.21 -5.02
N ILE A 493 -30.05 7.76 -3.94
CA ILE A 493 -30.43 6.97 -2.76
C ILE A 493 -31.59 6.03 -3.12
N TRP A 494 -32.59 6.53 -3.85
CA TRP A 494 -33.71 5.72 -4.30
C TRP A 494 -33.27 4.56 -5.19
N SER A 495 -32.36 4.79 -6.13
CA SER A 495 -31.83 3.70 -6.98
C SER A 495 -31.13 2.61 -6.17
N GLY A 496 -30.46 2.97 -5.06
CA GLY A 496 -29.90 2.00 -4.12
C GLY A 496 -30.96 1.11 -3.46
N THR A 497 -32.07 1.70 -3.02
CA THR A 497 -33.19 0.91 -2.45
C THR A 497 -33.85 -0.02 -3.47
N VAL A 498 -33.91 0.40 -4.74
CA VAL A 498 -34.42 -0.42 -5.85
C VAL A 498 -33.47 -1.60 -6.14
N LEU A 499 -32.16 -1.39 -6.09
CA LEU A 499 -31.18 -2.48 -6.22
C LEU A 499 -31.32 -3.50 -5.08
N GLY A 500 -31.51 -3.03 -3.85
CA GLY A 500 -31.78 -3.91 -2.71
C GLY A 500 -33.09 -4.70 -2.84
N LEU A 501 -34.15 -4.07 -3.35
CA LEU A 501 -35.40 -4.77 -3.66
C LEU A 501 -35.18 -5.88 -4.70
N TYR A 502 -34.44 -5.57 -5.76
CA TYR A 502 -34.12 -6.53 -6.80
C TYR A 502 -33.28 -7.70 -6.26
N ASP A 503 -32.31 -7.44 -5.36
CA ASP A 503 -31.52 -8.47 -4.67
C ASP A 503 -32.41 -9.40 -3.82
N ALA A 504 -33.25 -8.83 -2.96
CA ALA A 504 -34.11 -9.59 -2.05
C ALA A 504 -35.16 -10.44 -2.79
N MET A 505 -35.77 -9.89 -3.85
CA MET A 505 -36.70 -10.65 -4.70
C MET A 505 -36.00 -11.84 -5.36
N ARG A 506 -34.75 -11.66 -5.80
CA ARG A 506 -33.95 -12.73 -6.42
C ARG A 506 -33.55 -13.81 -5.42
N ARG A 507 -33.18 -13.43 -4.19
CA ARG A 507 -32.88 -14.37 -3.09
C ARG A 507 -34.13 -15.13 -2.59
N LYS A 508 -35.31 -14.83 -3.15
CA LYS A 508 -36.63 -15.39 -2.79
C LYS A 508 -37.04 -15.12 -1.34
N GLU A 509 -36.42 -14.12 -0.70
CA GLU A 509 -36.70 -13.71 0.68
C GLU A 509 -37.89 -12.74 0.72
N ARG A 510 -39.10 -13.28 0.55
CA ARG A 510 -40.34 -12.49 0.38
C ARG A 510 -40.63 -11.52 1.53
N LYS A 511 -40.24 -11.89 2.76
CA LYS A 511 -40.43 -11.03 3.95
C LYS A 511 -39.53 -9.81 3.91
N GLU A 512 -38.24 -10.00 3.66
CA GLU A 512 -37.27 -8.90 3.57
C GLU A 512 -37.62 -7.99 2.38
N ALA A 513 -37.91 -8.56 1.21
CA ALA A 513 -38.31 -7.80 0.02
C ALA A 513 -39.51 -6.87 0.29
N LEU A 514 -40.57 -7.37 0.93
CA LEU A 514 -41.79 -6.60 1.17
C LEU A 514 -41.64 -5.56 2.29
N TYR A 515 -41.14 -5.97 3.45
CA TYR A 515 -41.16 -5.11 4.63
C TYR A 515 -40.01 -4.10 4.68
N LYS A 516 -38.84 -4.45 4.12
CA LYS A 516 -37.66 -3.59 4.10
C LYS A 516 -37.58 -2.83 2.78
N TYR A 517 -37.57 -3.51 1.64
CA TYR A 517 -37.24 -2.82 0.39
C TYR A 517 -38.43 -2.17 -0.33
N VAL A 518 -39.60 -2.80 -0.40
CA VAL A 518 -40.81 -2.18 -1.02
C VAL A 518 -41.26 -0.95 -0.24
N SER A 519 -41.26 -1.02 1.09
CA SER A 519 -41.60 0.10 1.97
C SER A 519 -40.71 1.33 1.70
N TRP A 520 -39.39 1.14 1.68
CA TRP A 520 -38.44 2.22 1.39
C TRP A 520 -38.46 2.69 -0.07
N CYS A 521 -38.78 1.82 -1.02
CA CYS A 521 -39.00 2.21 -2.42
C CYS A 521 -40.22 3.14 -2.56
N LEU A 522 -41.33 2.84 -1.88
CA LEU A 522 -42.53 3.69 -1.86
C LEU A 522 -42.26 5.03 -1.14
N PHE A 523 -41.56 4.97 -0.01
CA PHE A 523 -41.16 6.16 0.74
C PHE A 523 -40.26 7.09 -0.10
N GLY A 524 -39.23 6.53 -0.74
CA GLY A 524 -38.33 7.27 -1.62
C GLY A 524 -39.02 7.83 -2.86
N LEU A 525 -39.98 7.10 -3.44
CA LEU A 525 -40.74 7.59 -4.59
C LEU A 525 -41.63 8.78 -4.21
N GLY A 526 -42.25 8.77 -3.04
CA GLY A 526 -42.96 9.94 -2.51
C GLY A 526 -42.04 11.13 -2.29
N MET A 527 -40.82 10.89 -1.78
CA MET A 527 -39.80 11.94 -1.63
C MET A 527 -39.36 12.54 -2.96
N ILE A 528 -39.18 11.74 -4.02
CA ILE A 528 -38.88 12.23 -5.38
C ILE A 528 -39.99 13.17 -5.86
N ILE A 529 -41.25 12.77 -5.74
CA ILE A 529 -42.39 13.58 -6.20
C ILE A 529 -42.50 14.89 -5.41
N ILE A 530 -42.30 14.87 -4.09
CA ILE A 530 -42.31 16.09 -3.27
C ILE A 530 -41.13 17.01 -3.64
N PHE A 531 -39.95 16.44 -3.84
CA PHE A 531 -38.76 17.21 -4.18
C PHE A 531 -38.89 17.88 -5.57
N TYR A 532 -39.23 17.11 -6.60
CA TYR A 532 -39.36 17.66 -7.96
C TYR A 532 -40.66 18.42 -8.21
N GLY A 533 -41.70 18.23 -7.39
CA GLY A 533 -42.97 18.96 -7.48
C GLY A 533 -43.04 20.20 -6.59
N ALA A 534 -43.10 19.99 -5.26
CA ALA A 534 -43.32 21.06 -4.29
C ALA A 534 -42.07 21.93 -4.09
N PHE A 535 -40.90 21.30 -3.87
CA PHE A 535 -39.62 22.03 -3.82
C PHE A 535 -39.27 22.60 -5.20
N GLY A 536 -39.56 21.84 -6.26
CA GLY A 536 -39.72 22.28 -7.64
C GLY A 536 -40.18 23.73 -7.84
N LYS A 537 -41.40 24.01 -7.35
CA LYS A 537 -42.05 25.33 -7.42
C LYS A 537 -41.40 26.41 -6.55
N VAL A 538 -40.99 26.05 -5.33
CA VAL A 538 -40.41 27.00 -4.36
C VAL A 538 -39.03 27.48 -4.80
N PHE A 539 -38.27 26.58 -5.42
CA PHE A 539 -36.88 26.82 -5.79
C PHE A 539 -36.68 27.20 -7.27
N GLY A 540 -37.74 27.14 -8.08
CA GLY A 540 -37.76 27.67 -9.46
C GLY A 540 -37.11 26.75 -10.49
N PHE A 541 -37.34 25.43 -10.41
CA PHE A 541 -36.79 24.49 -11.39
C PHE A 541 -37.35 24.77 -12.81
N PRO A 542 -36.52 24.75 -13.87
CA PRO A 542 -36.97 25.01 -15.25
C PRO A 542 -37.89 23.90 -15.80
N PHE A 543 -37.88 22.72 -15.18
CA PHE A 543 -38.79 21.61 -15.50
C PHE A 543 -39.33 21.02 -14.19
N VAL A 544 -40.63 21.27 -13.93
CA VAL A 544 -41.32 20.84 -12.70
C VAL A 544 -42.45 19.88 -13.08
N PRO A 545 -42.18 18.58 -13.25
CA PRO A 545 -43.25 17.61 -13.34
C PRO A 545 -43.94 17.50 -11.96
N PHE A 546 -45.25 17.22 -11.93
CA PHE A 546 -46.01 16.96 -10.69
C PHE A 546 -46.27 18.17 -9.79
N THR A 547 -46.52 19.33 -10.40
CA THR A 547 -46.85 20.58 -9.72
C THR A 547 -48.23 20.60 -9.07
N ASP A 548 -49.16 19.77 -9.52
CA ASP A 548 -50.53 19.76 -9.01
C ASP A 548 -50.59 19.24 -7.57
N THR A 549 -51.47 19.85 -6.78
CA THR A 549 -51.70 19.48 -5.38
C THR A 549 -52.05 17.99 -5.22
N ILE A 550 -52.70 17.40 -6.22
CA ILE A 550 -53.03 15.96 -6.28
C ILE A 550 -51.77 15.09 -6.15
N PHE A 551 -50.68 15.44 -6.85
CA PHE A 551 -49.43 14.66 -6.77
C PHE A 551 -48.74 14.81 -5.41
N THR A 552 -48.84 15.98 -4.78
CA THR A 552 -48.29 16.18 -3.43
C THR A 552 -49.04 15.35 -2.38
N TYR A 553 -50.37 15.28 -2.45
CA TYR A 553 -51.15 14.41 -1.58
C TYR A 553 -50.87 12.93 -1.86
N ALA A 554 -50.77 12.53 -3.13
CA ALA A 554 -50.41 11.16 -3.50
C ALA A 554 -49.03 10.77 -2.96
N ALA A 555 -48.05 11.68 -3.04
CA ALA A 555 -46.71 11.45 -2.51
C ALA A 555 -46.69 11.30 -0.98
N LEU A 556 -47.45 12.12 -0.25
CA LEU A 556 -47.60 11.98 1.20
C LEU A 556 -48.25 10.64 1.56
N VAL A 557 -49.28 10.22 0.82
CA VAL A 557 -49.90 8.90 1.02
C VAL A 557 -48.89 7.79 0.78
N LEU A 558 -48.09 7.84 -0.28
CA LEU A 558 -47.06 6.84 -0.57
C LEU A 558 -45.98 6.78 0.53
N MET A 559 -45.55 7.92 1.06
CA MET A 559 -44.60 7.97 2.18
C MET A 559 -45.19 7.37 3.45
N ILE A 560 -46.41 7.73 3.80
CA ILE A 560 -47.09 7.22 5.00
C ILE A 560 -47.30 5.70 4.86
N VAL A 561 -47.75 5.23 3.70
CA VAL A 561 -47.95 3.80 3.43
C VAL A 561 -46.62 3.05 3.50
N GLY A 562 -45.56 3.57 2.87
CA GLY A 562 -44.22 2.99 2.95
C GLY A 562 -43.74 2.88 4.40
N LEU A 563 -43.84 3.96 5.17
CA LEU A 563 -43.42 4.00 6.57
C LEU A 563 -44.23 3.03 7.45
N VAL A 564 -45.56 2.96 7.28
CA VAL A 564 -46.43 2.05 8.04
C VAL A 564 -46.09 0.58 7.75
N ILE A 565 -45.71 0.25 6.51
CA ILE A 565 -45.26 -1.10 6.16
C ILE A 565 -43.93 -1.42 6.85
N ALA A 566 -42.96 -0.50 6.83
CA ALA A 566 -41.66 -0.69 7.49
C ALA A 566 -41.80 -0.88 9.01
N LEU A 567 -42.59 -0.03 9.65
CA LEU A 567 -42.85 -0.07 11.10
C LEU A 567 -43.46 -1.39 11.59
N LYS A 568 -44.12 -2.16 10.71
CA LYS A 568 -44.68 -3.48 11.09
C LYS A 568 -43.62 -4.56 11.30
N HIS A 569 -42.42 -4.41 10.73
CA HIS A 569 -41.34 -5.37 10.88
C HIS A 569 -40.46 -5.01 12.07
N ASP A 570 -39.83 -3.84 12.02
CA ASP A 570 -38.95 -3.33 13.07
C ASP A 570 -39.21 -1.83 13.31
N PRO A 571 -40.05 -1.47 14.30
CA PRO A 571 -40.44 -0.07 14.53
C PRO A 571 -39.27 0.87 14.82
N ILE A 572 -38.33 0.44 15.67
CA ILE A 572 -37.20 1.28 16.10
C ILE A 572 -36.23 1.50 14.93
N LEU A 573 -35.86 0.42 14.24
CA LEU A 573 -34.95 0.48 13.11
C LEU A 573 -35.54 1.32 11.97
N SER A 574 -36.84 1.17 11.69
CA SER A 574 -37.51 1.93 10.62
C SER A 574 -37.53 3.43 10.88
N ILE A 575 -37.64 3.88 12.14
CA ILE A 575 -37.56 5.30 12.48
C ILE A 575 -36.14 5.82 12.26
N ILE A 576 -35.12 5.05 12.65
CA ILE A 576 -33.71 5.39 12.40
C ILE A 576 -33.46 5.49 10.89
N GLU A 577 -33.88 4.49 10.13
CA GLU A 577 -33.71 4.45 8.67
C GLU A 577 -34.43 5.60 7.96
N ALA A 578 -35.57 6.07 8.47
CA ALA A 578 -36.28 7.25 7.97
C ALA A 578 -35.45 8.53 8.19
N ILE A 579 -34.93 8.71 9.41
CA ILE A 579 -34.05 9.85 9.75
C ILE A 579 -32.80 9.81 8.88
N ASP A 580 -32.19 8.63 8.70
CA ASP A 580 -31.04 8.42 7.83
C ASP A 580 -31.36 8.75 6.38
N TYR A 581 -32.58 8.47 5.90
CA TYR A 581 -32.99 8.81 4.53
C TYR A 581 -32.91 10.32 4.28
N PHE A 582 -33.44 11.13 5.21
CA PHE A 582 -33.32 12.58 5.14
C PHE A 582 -31.88 13.07 5.33
N ALA A 583 -31.14 12.50 6.30
CA ALA A 583 -29.76 12.88 6.57
C ALA A 583 -28.84 12.59 5.38
N PHE A 584 -29.03 11.45 4.70
CA PHE A 584 -28.25 11.09 3.52
C PHE A 584 -28.59 11.98 2.33
N ILE A 585 -29.86 12.33 2.10
CA ILE A 585 -30.23 13.30 1.05
C ILE A 585 -29.54 14.65 1.32
N LEU A 586 -29.60 15.13 2.58
CA LEU A 586 -28.98 16.40 2.95
C LEU A 586 -27.45 16.37 2.82
N SER A 587 -26.81 15.21 2.98
CA SER A 587 -25.37 15.02 2.76
C SER A 587 -24.93 15.42 1.35
N TYR A 588 -25.80 15.29 0.33
CA TYR A 588 -25.49 15.69 -1.04
C TYR A 588 -25.31 17.20 -1.22
N ALA A 589 -25.79 18.04 -0.29
CA ALA A 589 -25.49 19.47 -0.27
C ALA A 589 -23.97 19.74 -0.19
N ARG A 590 -23.18 18.75 0.25
CA ARG A 590 -21.72 18.79 0.25
C ARG A 590 -21.13 18.98 -1.16
N ILE A 591 -21.77 18.45 -2.20
CA ILE A 591 -21.34 18.65 -3.60
C ILE A 591 -21.31 20.15 -3.91
N MET A 592 -22.42 20.84 -3.64
CA MET A 592 -22.53 22.29 -3.84
C MET A 592 -21.52 23.04 -2.96
N ALA A 593 -21.41 22.69 -1.68
CA ALA A 593 -20.47 23.37 -0.77
C ALA A 593 -19.01 23.29 -1.26
N LEU A 594 -18.60 22.15 -1.82
CA LEU A 594 -17.27 21.98 -2.39
C LEU A 594 -17.04 22.83 -3.63
N VAL A 595 -17.97 22.81 -4.60
CA VAL A 595 -17.85 23.56 -5.84
C VAL A 595 -17.76 25.06 -5.55
N VAL A 596 -18.63 25.55 -4.67
CA VAL A 596 -18.67 26.97 -4.29
C VAL A 596 -17.39 27.38 -3.55
N ALA A 597 -16.93 26.54 -2.61
CA ALA A 597 -15.68 26.81 -1.91
C ALA A 597 -14.48 26.78 -2.87
N ALA A 598 -14.46 25.85 -3.83
CA ALA A 598 -13.41 25.76 -4.83
C ALA A 598 -13.38 27.01 -5.71
N GLY A 599 -14.51 27.39 -6.30
CA GLY A 599 -14.62 28.62 -7.09
C GLY A 599 -14.23 29.86 -6.28
N ALA A 600 -14.68 29.99 -5.03
CA ALA A 600 -14.31 31.12 -4.16
C ALA A 600 -12.80 31.18 -3.85
N VAL A 601 -12.16 30.04 -3.61
CA VAL A 601 -10.71 29.97 -3.36
C VAL A 601 -9.91 30.27 -4.62
N ALA A 602 -10.30 29.70 -5.77
CA ALA A 602 -9.67 29.95 -7.06
C ALA A 602 -9.74 31.44 -7.44
N THR A 603 -10.92 32.05 -7.27
CA THR A 603 -11.13 33.48 -7.52
C THR A 603 -10.31 34.36 -6.58
N ALA A 604 -10.21 34.02 -5.29
CA ALA A 604 -9.38 34.76 -4.34
C ALA A 604 -7.89 34.73 -4.73
N PHE A 605 -7.34 33.58 -5.13
CA PHE A 605 -5.96 33.50 -5.61
C PHE A 605 -5.74 34.32 -6.89
N ASN A 606 -6.70 34.31 -7.81
CA ASN A 606 -6.63 35.11 -9.04
C ASN A 606 -6.66 36.61 -8.73
N GLN A 607 -7.50 37.04 -7.79
CA GLN A 607 -7.55 38.44 -7.34
C GLN A 607 -6.24 38.88 -6.70
N LEU A 608 -5.66 38.05 -5.82
CA LEU A 608 -4.36 38.32 -5.21
C LEU A 608 -3.24 38.43 -6.26
N ALA A 609 -3.23 37.54 -7.25
CA ALA A 609 -2.28 37.60 -8.36
C ALA A 609 -2.49 38.87 -9.22
N GLY A 610 -3.73 39.24 -9.50
CA GLY A 610 -4.08 40.46 -10.25
C GLY A 610 -3.66 41.74 -9.53
N MET A 611 -3.85 41.81 -8.21
CA MET A 611 -3.38 42.94 -7.39
C MET A 611 -1.85 43.04 -7.40
N ALA A 612 -1.13 41.91 -7.30
CA ALA A 612 0.33 41.87 -7.35
C ALA A 612 0.88 42.30 -8.72
N TRP A 613 0.14 42.07 -9.81
CA TRP A 613 0.51 42.50 -11.16
C TRP A 613 0.54 44.04 -11.30
N GLY A 614 -0.41 44.74 -10.66
CA GLY A 614 -0.53 46.20 -10.72
C GLY A 614 0.59 46.99 -10.01
N VAL A 615 1.39 46.35 -9.15
CA VAL A 615 2.45 46.99 -8.35
C VAL A 615 3.86 46.73 -8.92
N ALA A 616 3.96 46.41 -10.21
CA ALA A 616 5.22 46.16 -10.94
C ALA A 616 6.05 44.94 -10.49
N PHE A 617 5.49 44.04 -9.66
CA PHE A 617 6.11 42.77 -9.27
C PHE A 617 5.56 41.57 -10.06
N GLY A 618 5.63 41.63 -11.40
CA GLY A 618 5.04 40.61 -12.29
C GLY A 618 5.53 39.17 -12.03
N ILE A 619 6.78 38.99 -11.62
CA ILE A 619 7.34 37.67 -11.27
C ILE A 619 6.67 37.09 -10.01
N PHE A 620 6.41 37.93 -9.00
CA PHE A 620 5.72 37.50 -7.77
C PHE A 620 4.25 37.17 -8.04
N ALA A 621 3.58 37.92 -8.92
CA ALA A 621 2.21 37.63 -9.33
C ALA A 621 2.08 36.26 -10.01
N ILE A 622 3.00 35.92 -10.93
CA ILE A 622 3.07 34.61 -11.58
C ILE A 622 3.34 33.50 -10.54
N LEU A 623 4.24 33.74 -9.60
CA LEU A 623 4.56 32.77 -8.55
C LEU A 623 3.34 32.48 -7.66
N ILE A 624 2.63 33.53 -7.21
CA ILE A 624 1.40 33.41 -6.40
C ILE A 624 0.34 32.65 -7.17
N PHE A 625 0.16 32.96 -8.46
CA PHE A 625 -0.80 32.26 -9.31
C PHE A 625 -0.46 30.78 -9.45
N ILE A 626 0.77 30.43 -9.81
CA ILE A 626 1.19 29.02 -10.00
C ILE A 626 1.04 28.24 -8.70
N ILE A 627 1.53 28.78 -7.57
CA ILE A 627 1.45 28.10 -6.28
C ILE A 627 -0.01 27.95 -5.83
N GLY A 628 -0.79 29.03 -5.88
CA GLY A 628 -2.20 29.02 -5.49
C GLY A 628 -3.02 28.03 -6.31
N GLN A 629 -2.86 28.05 -7.63
CA GLN A 629 -3.58 27.16 -8.54
C GLN A 629 -3.13 25.70 -8.39
N THR A 630 -1.84 25.45 -8.17
CA THR A 630 -1.33 24.09 -7.94
C THR A 630 -1.85 23.50 -6.63
N LEU A 631 -1.79 24.27 -5.54
CA LEU A 631 -2.31 23.85 -4.23
C LEU A 631 -3.83 23.64 -4.29
N HIS A 632 -4.55 24.55 -4.95
CA HIS A 632 -6.00 24.43 -5.10
C HIS A 632 -6.38 23.20 -5.93
N PHE A 633 -5.69 22.95 -7.05
CA PHE A 633 -5.87 21.75 -7.86
C PHE A 633 -5.66 20.46 -7.04
N LEU A 634 -4.55 20.35 -6.31
CA LEU A 634 -4.24 19.15 -5.51
C LEU A 634 -5.28 18.88 -4.42
N LEU A 635 -5.63 19.92 -3.65
CA LEU A 635 -6.63 19.82 -2.59
C LEU A 635 -8.03 19.56 -3.16
N GLY A 636 -8.37 20.19 -4.28
CA GLY A 636 -9.65 20.04 -4.96
C GLY A 636 -9.88 18.62 -5.46
N VAL A 637 -8.90 18.04 -6.16
CA VAL A 637 -8.98 16.66 -6.67
C VAL A 637 -9.07 15.65 -5.52
N LEU A 638 -8.23 15.81 -4.49
CA LEU A 638 -8.24 14.89 -3.34
C LEU A 638 -9.58 14.97 -2.57
N SER A 639 -10.06 16.19 -2.31
CA SER A 639 -11.32 16.41 -1.59
C SER A 639 -12.52 15.87 -2.38
N ALA A 640 -12.58 16.15 -3.69
CA ALA A 640 -13.62 15.64 -4.58
C ALA A 640 -13.65 14.10 -4.59
N PHE A 641 -12.48 13.47 -4.68
CA PHE A 641 -12.37 12.00 -4.66
C PHE A 641 -12.89 11.39 -3.35
N VAL A 642 -12.39 11.87 -2.21
CA VAL A 642 -12.79 11.34 -0.88
C VAL A 642 -14.27 11.57 -0.61
N GLN A 643 -14.79 12.73 -0.95
CA GLN A 643 -16.20 13.07 -0.67
C GLN A 643 -17.17 12.36 -1.61
N ALA A 644 -16.80 12.14 -2.88
CA ALA A 644 -17.59 11.31 -3.78
C ALA A 644 -17.63 9.85 -3.34
N LEU A 645 -16.48 9.29 -2.90
CA LEU A 645 -16.45 7.94 -2.34
C LEU A 645 -17.29 7.82 -1.07
N ARG A 646 -17.32 8.87 -0.22
CA ARG A 646 -18.23 8.90 0.93
C ARG A 646 -19.67 8.75 0.47
N LEU A 647 -20.15 9.64 -0.42
CA LEU A 647 -21.52 9.62 -0.97
C LEU A 647 -21.92 8.25 -1.55
N LEU A 648 -20.95 7.55 -2.13
CA LEU A 648 -21.17 6.22 -2.68
C LEU A 648 -21.22 5.13 -1.58
N TYR A 649 -20.23 5.09 -0.70
CA TYR A 649 -20.02 4.00 0.26
C TYR A 649 -20.87 4.13 1.53
N VAL A 650 -21.17 5.34 1.97
CA VAL A 650 -21.94 5.57 3.19
C VAL A 650 -23.41 5.79 2.86
N GLU A 651 -23.72 6.65 1.89
CA GLU A 651 -25.10 7.04 1.60
C GLU A 651 -25.82 6.07 0.64
N HIS A 652 -25.13 5.54 -0.39
CA HIS A 652 -25.75 4.64 -1.37
C HIS A 652 -25.62 3.15 -1.01
N PHE A 653 -24.42 2.67 -0.64
CA PHE A 653 -24.19 1.25 -0.30
C PHE A 653 -24.93 0.81 0.95
N SER A 654 -25.09 1.68 1.96
CA SER A 654 -25.85 1.36 3.19
C SER A 654 -27.30 0.92 2.93
N ARG A 655 -27.85 1.19 1.73
CA ARG A 655 -29.22 0.83 1.38
C ARG A 655 -29.41 -0.60 0.91
N TYR A 656 -28.35 -1.30 0.48
CA TYR A 656 -28.50 -2.65 -0.08
C TYR A 656 -27.27 -3.54 0.04
N TYR A 657 -26.12 -2.98 0.40
CA TYR A 657 -24.83 -3.67 0.32
C TYR A 657 -24.37 -4.16 1.69
N ASP A 658 -24.66 -5.43 1.97
CA ASP A 658 -24.09 -6.14 3.11
C ASP A 658 -22.72 -6.69 2.71
N GLY A 659 -21.68 -5.85 2.86
CA GLY A 659 -20.30 -6.26 2.61
C GLY A 659 -19.87 -7.48 3.45
N GLY A 660 -18.68 -8.02 3.16
CA GLY A 660 -18.10 -9.14 3.93
C GLY A 660 -18.02 -10.46 3.16
N GLY A 661 -18.09 -10.42 1.83
CA GLY A 661 -17.61 -11.53 1.01
C GLY A 661 -16.09 -11.63 1.03
N TYR A 662 -15.57 -12.83 0.77
CA TYR A 662 -14.14 -13.06 0.59
C TYR A 662 -13.83 -13.31 -0.89
N GLU A 663 -12.66 -12.84 -1.32
CA GLU A 663 -12.24 -12.86 -2.72
C GLU A 663 -11.97 -14.27 -3.22
N PHE A 664 -12.42 -14.56 -4.45
CA PHE A 664 -11.96 -15.73 -5.17
C PHE A 664 -10.50 -15.59 -5.56
N LYS A 665 -9.63 -16.38 -4.91
CA LYS A 665 -8.20 -16.42 -5.19
C LYS A 665 -7.88 -17.70 -5.94
N PRO A 666 -7.79 -17.66 -7.28
CA PRO A 666 -7.47 -18.85 -8.05
C PRO A 666 -6.08 -19.37 -7.66
N PHE A 667 -5.98 -20.69 -7.59
CA PHE A 667 -4.72 -21.41 -7.49
C PHE A 667 -4.05 -21.42 -8.87
N GLU A 668 -3.30 -20.36 -9.17
CA GLU A 668 -2.67 -20.09 -10.47
C GLU A 668 -1.16 -19.85 -10.34
N GLU A 669 -0.40 -20.23 -11.38
CA GLU A 669 1.05 -20.00 -11.41
C GLU A 669 1.37 -18.51 -11.57
N LYS A 670 1.67 -17.83 -10.47
CA LYS A 670 2.05 -16.41 -10.50
C LYS A 670 3.46 -16.21 -11.05
N ARG A 671 3.56 -15.93 -12.35
CA ARG A 671 4.83 -15.66 -13.04
C ARG A 671 5.07 -14.16 -13.24
N LYS A 672 5.93 -13.59 -12.40
CA LYS A 672 6.39 -12.20 -12.41
C LYS A 672 7.61 -12.01 -13.32
N TYR A 673 8.63 -12.86 -13.20
CA TYR A 673 9.91 -12.79 -13.90
C TYR A 673 9.95 -13.68 -15.15
N THR A 674 9.13 -14.73 -15.20
CA THR A 674 9.10 -15.65 -16.35
C THR A 674 7.80 -15.56 -17.16
N TYR A 675 7.86 -16.04 -18.40
CA TYR A 675 6.68 -16.41 -19.17
C TYR A 675 6.92 -17.75 -19.89
N VAL A 676 5.85 -18.50 -20.10
CA VAL A 676 5.86 -19.79 -20.80
C VAL A 676 4.91 -19.66 -21.99
N GLU A 677 5.36 -20.01 -23.20
CA GLU A 677 4.46 -20.13 -24.35
C GLU A 677 3.59 -21.38 -24.18
N GLU A 678 2.27 -21.23 -24.41
CA GLU A 678 1.28 -22.30 -24.26
C GLU A 678 1.43 -23.42 -25.29
#